data_AF-B9XDL6-F1
#
_entry.id   AF-B9XDL6-F1
#
_cell.length_a   1.000
_cell.length_b   1.000
_cell.length_c   1.000
_cell.angle_alpha   90.00
_cell.angle_beta   90.00
_cell.angle_gamma   90.00
#
_symmetry.space_group_name_H-M   'P 1'
#
loop_
_entity.id
_entity.type
_entity.pdbx_description
1 polymer ?
#
loop_
_entity_poly.entity_id
_entity_poly.type
_entity_poly.pdbx_seq_one_letter_code
_entity_poly.pdbx_strand_id
1 'polypeptide(L)'
;MGGLLRIICLVVWIAFSAKAFASANVTGQWDFDHGDLRATVGTDLEYFGDTASQTTFPVVLIAQEGARVMSFGSNSIQQGFLMRHGANPNGGGYFVNQYTLIMDVMFPTSSTGHWRALFQTDPFNHDGNDAEFYVSDNSTKLEPNALGTEKHFNGQLFPDTWYRIAFVVDLTAPDGQQLTKYVNGVRVGTQFISGGIDGRYALGPTALLFTAGISSPGFTQPGYVNSIQFLDGCLDEESIGILGSAKARGIPPGNAAIQISDVRRDGSSVTLNWTGRNGPFRVQQAADINIPLWQYAGGLFTNFNATIPFNGSSAVYRVSEFQPDIRVGQLPGDAQVLPTKQIVQSAGQRIRLSGRPVDLALSPDGKTIYVKNMLNVVVVDVASLNIMQLLNYPQNNGASMHGIAVSKDGLHVYVTDAINSLHEAGVGTNGMLSWSRSISMIGADTDPCGVALSSDGSKAYVCVGKSNIVAVVDLASGTVTKQINVGIAPWDIVLSQDNSVAYVSDWGGRRPLPGDTTALSAGSQVVVDQRGIGSSGTVSIVNLISNSVVAEIPTGLHPSDIELSSDGSTLYVANANSDTVTVIDTIHKIVKEIIQVRPDSQLPFGSASDAVALSKDGKDIFVASGGNNAIAVVELPNAQHTNSLVQGFIPTDWYPGSVLATSNILFVASAKGLGSVPPVVNTQIGSMNIIPVPNKESLSKYTARVQENGRVPQILKAYATATAPKAPVPVPEKLGSPSVFKHVLYIIKENKTYDQILGDMSQGNGWPDFCLYPQNVSPNHHALAAQYVLLDNYYCNGVNSADGHSWSTEGYVTDHLERSFGGFTRGYPYGDDALTYSSSGFIWNNVLAHGLSFRNYGELYVSGPGGNTWLQIYAAYTNGTQLQFANYVNIDSLKPYCSTNYPGFTLTIPDVVRADKFIRELKVAQSNGFWPTFNIMGLGGDHTVANTPGYPIPTASVADNDLALGRIVEAVTKSSFGSNTVIFVIEDDPLSGWDHVDGHRSVCLVISPYTKRGQTISTFYNQTGVLHTMEQIMGIPPMNQMDAMGPLMFDCFTNVPDFTGYTALSNNIPLDTMNPGTTAAKMTAEERYWAKKSMKLDFSKPDAADDNTLNRILWHSVKGNVRYPREFAGAHGKGLKKLGLVITKTSKDDDDD
;
A
#
# COMPACT_ATOMS: atom_id res chain seq x y z
N MET A 1 1.91 57.79 33.70
CA MET A 1 0.72 58.11 32.88
C MET A 1 0.41 56.89 32.05
N GLY A 2 -0.73 56.25 32.32
CA GLY A 2 -1.13 54.99 31.71
C GLY A 2 -1.64 55.17 30.28
N GLY A 3 -1.30 54.22 29.42
CA GLY A 3 -1.91 54.01 28.12
C GLY A 3 -2.52 52.62 28.09
N LEU A 4 -3.84 52.55 27.98
CA LEU A 4 -4.63 51.33 27.82
C LEU A 4 -4.10 50.52 26.62
N LEU A 5 -3.69 49.27 26.85
CA LEU A 5 -3.65 48.27 25.79
C LEU A 5 -5.04 47.62 25.73
N ARG A 6 -5.81 47.93 24.68
CA ARG A 6 -7.05 47.21 24.35
C ARG A 6 -6.68 45.79 23.91
N ILE A 7 -6.84 44.83 24.81
CA ILE A 7 -6.96 43.41 24.44
C ILE A 7 -8.43 43.22 24.06
N ILE A 8 -8.72 43.10 22.76
CA ILE A 8 -10.03 42.63 22.30
C ILE A 8 -9.99 41.11 22.41
N CYS A 9 -10.38 40.59 23.58
CA CYS A 9 -10.73 39.18 23.76
C CYS A 9 -12.26 39.08 23.64
N LEU A 10 -12.76 38.52 22.55
CA LEU A 10 -14.13 38.03 22.48
C LEU A 10 -14.10 36.60 23.03
N VAL A 11 -14.39 36.43 24.32
CA VAL A 11 -14.55 35.11 24.95
C VAL A 11 -15.82 35.13 25.78
N VAL A 12 -16.87 34.47 25.27
CA VAL A 12 -18.12 34.24 25.99
C VAL A 12 -17.97 32.96 26.81
N TRP A 13 -18.12 33.07 28.13
CA TRP A 13 -18.01 31.97 29.09
C TRP A 13 -19.38 31.39 29.46
N ILE A 14 -19.48 30.06 29.52
CA ILE A 14 -20.32 29.34 30.50
C ILE A 14 -19.55 28.11 30.97
N ALA A 15 -19.28 28.03 32.28
CA ALA A 15 -18.63 26.88 32.92
C ALA A 15 -19.63 25.72 33.09
N PHE A 16 -19.21 24.51 32.69
CA PHE A 16 -19.83 23.26 33.14
C PHE A 16 -18.82 22.48 33.99
N SER A 17 -19.27 22.02 35.17
CA SER A 17 -18.50 21.13 36.04
C SER A 17 -18.37 19.75 35.43
N ALA A 18 -17.15 19.30 35.17
CA ALA A 18 -16.86 17.96 34.66
C ALA A 18 -17.07 16.89 35.75
N LYS A 19 -18.09 16.05 35.58
CA LYS A 19 -18.03 14.66 36.04
C LYS A 19 -17.39 13.84 34.92
N ALA A 20 -16.48 12.93 35.27
CA ALA A 20 -15.84 12.04 34.32
C ALA A 20 -16.87 11.09 33.70
N PHE A 21 -17.10 11.22 32.40
CA PHE A 21 -17.91 10.31 31.59
C PHE A 21 -17.08 9.04 31.27
N ALA A 22 -17.68 7.87 31.42
CA ALA A 22 -17.33 6.66 30.67
C ALA A 22 -18.41 6.50 29.58
N SER A 23 -18.21 6.02 28.35
CA SER A 23 -17.06 5.43 27.66
C SER A 23 -17.14 5.56 26.12
N ALA A 24 -17.99 6.43 25.55
CA ALA A 24 -18.16 6.59 24.10
C ALA A 24 -17.43 7.84 23.57
N ASN A 25 -16.54 7.68 22.58
CA ASN A 25 -15.75 8.76 22.00
C ASN A 25 -16.48 9.39 20.80
N VAL A 26 -16.51 10.72 20.72
CA VAL A 26 -16.93 11.43 19.50
C VAL A 26 -15.87 11.19 18.42
N THR A 27 -16.24 10.48 17.35
CA THR A 27 -15.35 10.16 16.23
C THR A 27 -15.65 10.98 14.97
N GLY A 28 -16.84 11.59 14.91
CA GLY A 28 -17.24 12.50 13.83
C GLY A 28 -18.13 13.63 14.33
N GLN A 29 -17.90 14.85 13.87
CA GLN A 29 -18.78 15.99 14.12
C GLN A 29 -18.70 17.04 13.01
N TRP A 30 -19.85 17.61 12.64
CA TRP A 30 -19.99 18.62 11.59
C TRP A 30 -20.97 19.70 12.04
N ASP A 31 -20.49 20.95 12.16
CA ASP A 31 -21.28 22.09 12.69
C ASP A 31 -21.58 23.18 11.64
N PHE A 32 -21.03 23.07 10.42
CA PHE A 32 -21.35 23.93 9.26
C PHE A 32 -21.14 25.45 9.43
N ASP A 33 -20.51 25.90 10.52
CA ASP A 33 -20.23 27.31 10.84
C ASP A 33 -19.48 28.06 9.72
N HIS A 34 -18.67 27.33 8.95
CA HIS A 34 -17.89 27.86 7.84
C HIS A 34 -18.65 27.94 6.52
N GLY A 35 -19.84 27.36 6.43
CA GLY A 35 -20.64 27.33 5.20
C GLY A 35 -20.12 26.33 4.16
N ASP A 36 -19.54 25.23 4.63
CA ASP A 36 -19.06 24.11 3.83
C ASP A 36 -19.20 22.79 4.62
N LEU A 37 -18.77 21.69 4.02
CA LEU A 37 -18.90 20.33 4.57
C LEU A 37 -17.77 19.92 5.52
N ARG A 38 -16.91 20.85 5.93
CA ARG A 38 -15.74 20.51 6.76
C ARG A 38 -16.16 19.99 8.12
N ALA A 39 -15.43 18.99 8.59
CA ALA A 39 -15.64 18.41 9.90
C ALA A 39 -15.04 19.29 11.01
N THR A 40 -15.76 19.40 12.13
CA THR A 40 -15.22 19.89 13.40
C THR A 40 -14.37 18.82 14.08
N VAL A 41 -14.79 17.54 13.97
CA VAL A 41 -14.07 16.35 14.45
C VAL A 41 -14.17 15.26 13.38
N GLY A 42 -13.08 14.57 13.07
CA GLY A 42 -13.07 13.49 12.09
C GLY A 42 -12.81 13.98 10.66
N THR A 43 -13.52 13.40 9.68
CA THR A 43 -13.31 13.66 8.25
C THR A 43 -14.48 14.46 7.67
N ASP A 44 -14.19 15.39 6.76
CA ASP A 44 -15.18 16.18 6.03
C ASP A 44 -16.27 15.28 5.40
N LEU A 45 -17.51 15.78 5.36
CA LEU A 45 -18.57 15.12 4.58
C LEU A 45 -18.26 15.28 3.09
N GLU A 46 -18.63 14.28 2.30
CA GLU A 46 -18.50 14.31 0.85
C GLU A 46 -19.89 14.29 0.20
N TYR A 47 -20.03 15.02 -0.90
CA TYR A 47 -21.24 14.93 -1.71
C TYR A 47 -21.30 13.56 -2.39
N PHE A 48 -22.43 12.88 -2.26
CA PHE A 48 -22.74 11.71 -3.08
C PHE A 48 -23.44 12.18 -4.36
N GLY A 49 -22.97 11.75 -5.53
CA GLY A 49 -23.49 12.24 -6.82
C GLY A 49 -23.42 13.77 -6.98
N ASP A 50 -24.46 14.39 -7.56
CA ASP A 50 -24.54 15.82 -7.86
C ASP A 50 -25.20 16.66 -6.73
N THR A 51 -25.18 16.16 -5.50
CA THR A 51 -25.86 16.75 -4.31
C THR A 51 -25.44 18.19 -4.00
N ALA A 52 -24.25 18.61 -4.44
CA ALA A 52 -23.81 20.01 -4.30
C ALA A 52 -24.81 21.01 -4.90
N SER A 53 -25.55 20.62 -5.95
CA SER A 53 -26.58 21.46 -6.58
C SER A 53 -27.83 21.67 -5.71
N GLN A 54 -28.04 20.82 -4.70
CA GLN A 54 -29.18 20.83 -3.78
C GLN A 54 -28.81 21.34 -2.38
N THR A 55 -27.57 21.80 -2.18
CA THR A 55 -27.03 22.15 -0.87
C THR A 55 -26.73 23.64 -0.77
N THR A 56 -27.20 24.29 0.31
CA THR A 56 -26.86 25.68 0.62
C THR A 56 -26.56 25.84 2.11
N PHE A 57 -25.88 26.93 2.49
CA PHE A 57 -25.49 27.19 3.89
C PHE A 57 -26.06 28.51 4.45
N PRO A 58 -27.40 28.62 4.60
CA PRO A 58 -28.04 29.84 5.08
C PRO A 58 -27.80 30.09 6.58
N VAL A 59 -28.03 31.33 7.00
CA VAL A 59 -28.13 31.68 8.43
C VAL A 59 -29.60 31.69 8.82
N VAL A 60 -29.98 30.92 9.84
CA VAL A 60 -31.36 30.77 10.33
C VAL A 60 -31.42 30.91 11.87
N LEU A 61 -32.61 31.11 12.43
CA LEU A 61 -32.78 31.27 13.87
C LEU A 61 -33.00 29.92 14.57
N ILE A 62 -32.23 29.67 15.63
CA ILE A 62 -32.39 28.55 16.57
C ILE A 62 -32.48 29.15 17.98
N ALA A 63 -33.62 28.96 18.65
CA ALA A 63 -33.88 29.58 19.96
C ALA A 63 -33.61 31.11 19.98
N GLN A 64 -33.98 31.81 18.90
CA GLN A 64 -33.80 33.26 18.68
C GLN A 64 -32.35 33.72 18.42
N GLU A 65 -31.40 32.80 18.29
CA GLU A 65 -30.00 33.09 17.93
C GLU A 65 -29.72 32.66 16.48
N GLY A 66 -28.93 33.44 15.74
CA GLY A 66 -28.57 33.11 14.36
C GLY A 66 -27.48 32.05 14.29
N ALA A 67 -27.70 30.99 13.51
CA ALA A 67 -26.74 29.92 13.25
C ALA A 67 -26.62 29.68 11.75
N ARG A 68 -25.41 29.40 11.27
CA ARG A 68 -25.21 28.93 9.89
C ARG A 68 -25.47 27.44 9.88
N VAL A 69 -26.36 26.99 9.00
CA VAL A 69 -26.81 25.60 8.94
C VAL A 69 -26.64 25.06 7.53
N MET A 70 -26.56 23.74 7.38
CA MET A 70 -26.70 23.11 6.07
C MET A 70 -28.18 22.95 5.74
N SER A 71 -28.59 23.40 4.55
CA SER A 71 -29.88 23.11 3.95
C SER A 71 -29.69 22.11 2.82
N PHE A 72 -30.51 21.06 2.81
CA PHE A 72 -30.50 20.00 1.79
C PHE A 72 -31.88 19.86 1.14
N GLY A 73 -31.89 19.41 -0.12
CA GLY A 73 -33.11 19.22 -0.93
C GLY A 73 -33.73 17.82 -0.84
N SER A 74 -34.65 17.53 -1.75
CA SER A 74 -35.18 16.18 -1.98
C SER A 74 -34.16 15.33 -2.75
N ASN A 75 -33.22 14.73 -2.02
CA ASN A 75 -32.18 13.89 -2.62
C ASN A 75 -32.77 12.61 -3.23
N SER A 76 -32.36 12.33 -4.48
CA SER A 76 -32.57 11.04 -5.15
C SER A 76 -31.71 9.93 -4.54
N ILE A 77 -31.89 8.70 -5.02
CA ILE A 77 -31.10 7.54 -4.57
C ILE A 77 -29.59 7.67 -4.87
N GLN A 78 -29.20 8.55 -5.80
CA GLN A 78 -27.81 8.85 -6.16
C GLN A 78 -27.29 10.15 -5.53
N GLN A 79 -28.08 10.75 -4.64
CA GLN A 79 -27.77 12.00 -3.95
C GLN A 79 -27.78 11.76 -2.43
N GLY A 80 -27.12 12.63 -1.67
CA GLY A 80 -26.92 12.52 -0.24
C GLY A 80 -25.51 12.97 0.18
N PHE A 81 -25.15 12.67 1.41
CA PHE A 81 -23.83 13.00 1.96
C PHE A 81 -23.17 11.76 2.51
N LEU A 82 -21.98 11.44 2.00
CA LEU A 82 -21.17 10.33 2.48
C LEU A 82 -20.45 10.76 3.76
N MET A 83 -20.69 9.99 4.83
CA MET A 83 -20.16 10.22 6.16
C MET A 83 -19.17 9.11 6.52
N ARG A 84 -17.88 9.47 6.60
CA ARG A 84 -16.85 8.64 7.25
C ARG A 84 -16.93 8.89 8.76
N HIS A 85 -17.51 7.95 9.50
CA HIS A 85 -17.84 8.17 10.92
C HIS A 85 -16.67 7.89 11.87
N GLY A 86 -15.58 7.26 11.41
CA GLY A 86 -14.34 7.08 12.17
C GLY A 86 -14.40 6.08 13.33
N ALA A 87 -15.50 5.34 13.49
CA ALA A 87 -15.64 4.30 14.51
C ALA A 87 -15.15 2.95 13.98
N ASN A 88 -14.62 2.13 14.89
CA ASN A 88 -14.15 0.77 14.59
C ASN A 88 -15.18 -0.27 15.06
N PRO A 89 -15.16 -1.52 14.54
CA PRO A 89 -15.99 -2.59 15.06
C PRO A 89 -15.82 -2.77 16.57
N ASN A 90 -16.92 -2.77 17.34
CA ASN A 90 -16.87 -2.51 18.78
C ASN A 90 -17.68 -3.44 19.69
N GLY A 91 -18.58 -4.27 19.16
CA GLY A 91 -19.33 -5.26 19.96
C GLY A 91 -19.14 -6.73 19.57
N GLY A 92 -18.10 -7.07 18.78
CA GLY A 92 -17.71 -8.46 18.51
C GLY A 92 -18.08 -9.00 17.12
N GLY A 93 -18.70 -8.19 16.26
CA GLY A 93 -18.83 -8.42 14.82
C GLY A 93 -17.69 -7.79 13.99
N TYR A 94 -17.78 -7.91 12.66
CA TYR A 94 -16.87 -7.32 11.67
C TYR A 94 -17.16 -5.84 11.35
N PHE A 95 -18.34 -5.35 11.74
CA PHE A 95 -18.84 -4.01 11.52
C PHE A 95 -19.09 -3.27 12.84
N VAL A 96 -19.27 -1.94 12.78
CA VAL A 96 -19.66 -1.14 13.95
C VAL A 96 -21.10 -1.50 14.31
N ASN A 97 -21.33 -1.92 15.55
CA ASN A 97 -22.60 -2.50 15.96
C ASN A 97 -23.12 -1.90 17.29
N GLN A 98 -22.36 -0.98 17.87
CA GLN A 98 -22.80 -0.09 18.93
C GLN A 98 -22.46 1.36 18.56
N TYR A 99 -23.43 2.26 18.44
CA TYR A 99 -23.13 3.65 18.10
C TYR A 99 -24.24 4.60 18.52
N THR A 100 -23.88 5.89 18.62
CA THR A 100 -24.85 6.96 18.86
C THR A 100 -24.74 8.01 17.77
N LEU A 101 -25.86 8.32 17.11
CA LEU A 101 -25.98 9.35 16.10
C LEU A 101 -26.89 10.46 16.61
N ILE A 102 -26.38 11.69 16.64
CA ILE A 102 -27.08 12.87 17.17
C ILE A 102 -27.16 13.92 16.06
N MET A 103 -28.33 14.53 15.89
CA MET A 103 -28.53 15.59 14.90
C MET A 103 -29.39 16.71 15.47
N ASP A 104 -29.00 17.95 15.20
CA ASP A 104 -29.87 19.12 15.34
C ASP A 104 -30.56 19.37 14.00
N VAL A 105 -31.85 19.06 13.88
CA VAL A 105 -32.61 19.12 12.61
C VAL A 105 -33.83 20.03 12.70
N MET A 106 -34.22 20.60 11.57
CA MET A 106 -35.51 21.27 11.37
C MET A 106 -36.07 20.90 10.00
N PHE A 107 -37.36 20.57 9.96
CA PHE A 107 -38.08 20.31 8.71
C PHE A 107 -39.13 21.39 8.48
N PRO A 108 -39.18 21.98 7.27
CA PRO A 108 -40.16 23.00 6.95
C PRO A 108 -41.57 22.40 6.88
N THR A 109 -42.59 23.25 6.99
CA THR A 109 -44.00 22.84 6.80
C THR A 109 -44.21 22.04 5.49
N SER A 110 -43.51 22.38 4.40
CA SER A 110 -43.62 21.68 3.11
C SER A 110 -43.18 20.21 3.16
N SER A 111 -42.35 19.82 4.12
CA SER A 111 -41.84 18.46 4.26
C SER A 111 -42.70 17.60 5.20
N THR A 112 -43.69 18.20 5.88
CA THR A 112 -44.52 17.55 6.91
C THR A 112 -45.49 16.54 6.29
N GLY A 113 -45.67 15.39 6.95
CA GLY A 113 -46.57 14.33 6.50
C GLY A 113 -46.02 13.47 5.36
N HIS A 114 -44.79 13.73 4.93
CA HIS A 114 -44.01 12.92 3.98
C HIS A 114 -42.89 12.17 4.71
N TRP A 115 -42.36 11.11 4.09
CA TRP A 115 -41.17 10.42 4.59
C TRP A 115 -39.96 11.33 4.53
N ARG A 116 -39.12 11.31 5.57
CA ARG A 116 -37.88 12.10 5.64
C ARG A 116 -36.74 11.21 6.12
N ALA A 117 -35.94 10.74 5.17
CA ALA A 117 -34.77 9.90 5.43
C ALA A 117 -33.67 10.70 6.11
N LEU A 118 -33.04 10.09 7.12
CA LEU A 118 -31.98 10.70 7.91
C LEU A 118 -30.65 9.97 7.72
N PHE A 119 -30.68 8.64 7.70
CA PHE A 119 -29.48 7.82 7.82
C PHE A 119 -29.66 6.48 7.11
N GLN A 120 -28.70 6.12 6.26
CA GLN A 120 -28.64 4.91 5.45
C GLN A 120 -27.32 4.19 5.72
N THR A 121 -27.38 2.93 6.15
CA THR A 121 -26.22 2.11 6.52
C THR A 121 -25.54 1.45 5.33
N ASP A 122 -26.23 1.36 4.19
CA ASP A 122 -25.65 0.93 2.91
C ASP A 122 -24.95 2.11 2.22
N PRO A 123 -23.61 2.11 2.15
CA PRO A 123 -22.84 3.26 1.67
C PRO A 123 -23.02 3.59 0.18
N PHE A 124 -23.61 2.69 -0.61
CA PHE A 124 -23.87 2.92 -2.04
C PHE A 124 -25.35 2.98 -2.39
N ASN A 125 -26.23 2.85 -1.38
CA ASN A 125 -27.68 2.98 -1.51
C ASN A 125 -28.26 2.15 -2.67
N HIS A 126 -27.94 0.85 -2.71
CA HIS A 126 -28.32 -0.01 -3.82
C HIS A 126 -29.85 -0.14 -3.99
N ASP A 127 -30.28 -0.42 -5.22
CA ASP A 127 -31.68 -0.74 -5.53
C ASP A 127 -32.18 -1.91 -4.67
N GLY A 128 -33.36 -1.76 -4.09
CA GLY A 128 -33.93 -2.74 -3.15
C GLY A 128 -33.74 -2.38 -1.68
N ASN A 129 -32.84 -1.44 -1.37
CA ASN A 129 -32.59 -0.99 0.00
C ASN A 129 -33.32 0.32 0.31
N ASP A 130 -33.55 0.63 1.58
CA ASP A 130 -34.18 1.87 2.05
C ASP A 130 -33.39 2.40 3.26
N ALA A 131 -33.56 3.67 3.64
CA ALA A 131 -32.82 4.21 4.79
C ALA A 131 -33.18 3.47 6.10
N GLU A 132 -32.29 3.47 7.08
CA GLU A 132 -32.55 2.82 8.37
C GLU A 132 -33.34 3.73 9.30
N PHE A 133 -33.07 5.04 9.28
CA PHE A 133 -33.74 5.98 10.18
C PHE A 133 -34.51 7.05 9.41
N TYR A 134 -35.76 7.25 9.83
CA TYR A 134 -36.68 8.18 9.21
C TYR A 134 -37.41 9.05 10.22
N VAL A 135 -38.00 10.13 9.67
CA VAL A 135 -39.23 10.71 10.18
C VAL A 135 -40.42 10.23 9.36
N SER A 136 -41.46 9.72 10.03
CA SER A 136 -42.61 9.07 9.39
C SER A 136 -43.53 10.01 8.60
N ASP A 137 -44.20 9.45 7.60
CA ASP A 137 -45.26 10.09 6.84
C ASP A 137 -46.66 9.89 7.47
N ASN A 138 -47.69 10.41 6.80
CA ASN A 138 -49.09 10.26 7.23
C ASN A 138 -49.68 8.86 7.01
N SER A 139 -49.00 7.95 6.30
CA SER A 139 -49.49 6.58 6.06
C SER A 139 -49.29 5.68 7.28
N THR A 140 -48.37 6.05 8.18
CA THR A 140 -48.18 5.39 9.46
C THR A 140 -49.38 5.65 10.36
N LYS A 141 -50.32 4.70 10.45
CA LYS A 141 -51.59 4.83 11.18
C LYS A 141 -51.46 5.04 12.71
N LEU A 142 -50.24 5.18 13.24
CA LEU A 142 -49.93 5.21 14.67
C LEU A 142 -49.38 6.58 15.11
N GLU A 143 -48.32 7.11 14.48
CA GLU A 143 -47.76 8.44 14.79
C GLU A 143 -47.11 9.09 13.56
N PRO A 144 -47.76 10.07 12.88
CA PRO A 144 -47.14 10.80 11.78
C PRO A 144 -46.08 11.77 12.30
N ASN A 145 -45.06 12.04 11.48
CA ASN A 145 -43.93 12.93 11.79
C ASN A 145 -43.07 12.48 12.98
N ALA A 146 -43.01 11.19 13.29
CA ALA A 146 -42.26 10.65 14.42
C ALA A 146 -41.00 9.88 13.98
N LEU A 147 -40.03 9.70 14.88
CA LEU A 147 -38.74 9.06 14.61
C LEU A 147 -38.84 7.54 14.67
N GLY A 148 -38.19 6.84 13.74
CA GLY A 148 -38.04 5.39 13.87
C GLY A 148 -37.77 4.62 12.58
N THR A 149 -38.05 3.33 12.67
CA THR A 149 -37.83 2.32 11.62
C THR A 149 -38.75 1.12 11.82
N GLU A 150 -38.82 0.20 10.86
CA GLU A 150 -39.58 -1.06 10.93
C GLU A 150 -41.05 -0.89 11.41
N LYS A 151 -41.72 0.19 11.01
CA LYS A 151 -43.11 0.54 11.40
C LYS A 151 -43.31 0.91 12.87
N HIS A 152 -42.24 1.17 13.61
CA HIS A 152 -42.27 1.63 15.00
C HIS A 152 -41.73 3.06 15.10
N PHE A 153 -42.63 4.03 15.30
CA PHE A 153 -42.29 5.46 15.31
C PHE A 153 -42.70 6.12 16.63
N ASN A 154 -41.84 6.96 17.20
CA ASN A 154 -42.09 7.69 18.44
C ASN A 154 -41.43 9.08 18.41
N GLY A 155 -42.00 10.03 19.16
CA GLY A 155 -41.43 11.36 19.31
C GLY A 155 -41.67 12.25 18.09
N GLN A 156 -42.88 12.82 18.02
CA GLN A 156 -43.30 13.69 16.92
C GLN A 156 -42.45 14.96 16.81
N LEU A 157 -42.10 15.30 15.58
CA LEU A 157 -41.42 16.53 15.20
C LEU A 157 -42.41 17.47 14.51
N PHE A 158 -42.64 18.65 15.08
CA PHE A 158 -43.48 19.67 14.47
C PHE A 158 -42.72 20.45 13.39
N PRO A 159 -43.42 20.93 12.34
CA PRO A 159 -42.78 21.75 11.31
C PRO A 159 -42.18 23.04 11.87
N ASP A 160 -41.19 23.57 11.15
CA ASP A 160 -40.54 24.86 11.42
C ASP A 160 -39.97 24.97 12.85
N THR A 161 -39.71 23.82 13.48
CA THR A 161 -39.22 23.69 14.85
C THR A 161 -37.91 22.92 14.85
N TRP A 162 -36.92 23.43 15.59
CA TRP A 162 -35.63 22.78 15.78
C TRP A 162 -35.70 21.71 16.86
N TYR A 163 -35.17 20.53 16.56
CA TYR A 163 -35.08 19.41 17.48
C TYR A 163 -33.66 18.87 17.51
N ARG A 164 -33.19 18.52 18.72
CA ARG A 164 -32.05 17.63 18.88
C ARG A 164 -32.58 16.20 18.94
N ILE A 165 -32.27 15.41 17.94
CA ILE A 165 -32.66 14.00 17.88
C ILE A 165 -31.44 13.11 18.10
N ALA A 166 -31.62 11.95 18.73
CA ALA A 166 -30.57 10.96 18.86
C ALA A 166 -31.09 9.54 18.66
N PHE A 167 -30.27 8.72 17.99
CA PHE A 167 -30.44 7.28 17.83
C PHE A 167 -29.28 6.58 18.52
N VAL A 168 -29.58 5.72 19.48
CA VAL A 168 -28.61 4.84 20.15
C VAL A 168 -28.88 3.42 19.68
N VAL A 169 -27.92 2.83 18.97
CA VAL A 169 -27.99 1.49 18.43
C VAL A 169 -27.09 0.58 19.24
N ASP A 170 -27.65 -0.49 19.80
CA ASP A 170 -26.91 -1.55 20.48
C ASP A 170 -27.37 -2.91 19.93
N LEU A 171 -26.60 -3.45 18.97
CA LEU A 171 -26.91 -4.76 18.39
C LEU A 171 -26.46 -5.94 19.27
N THR A 172 -25.81 -5.65 20.38
CA THR A 172 -25.24 -6.63 21.30
C THR A 172 -25.93 -6.66 22.65
N ALA A 173 -26.94 -5.79 22.84
CA ALA A 173 -27.65 -5.68 24.10
C ALA A 173 -28.16 -7.05 24.58
N PRO A 174 -28.04 -7.37 25.89
CA PRO A 174 -28.42 -8.68 26.44
C PRO A 174 -29.86 -9.10 26.13
N ASP A 175 -30.77 -8.12 26.04
CA ASP A 175 -32.19 -8.36 25.77
C ASP A 175 -32.52 -8.48 24.27
N GLY A 176 -31.50 -8.45 23.40
CA GLY A 176 -31.62 -8.45 21.94
C GLY A 176 -31.27 -7.09 21.32
N GLN A 177 -31.13 -7.05 19.98
CA GLN A 177 -30.72 -5.85 19.23
C GLN A 177 -31.71 -4.69 19.44
N GLN A 178 -31.21 -3.52 19.86
CA GLN A 178 -32.05 -2.39 20.27
C GLN A 178 -31.71 -1.09 19.54
N LEU A 179 -32.76 -0.32 19.28
CA LEU A 179 -32.71 1.09 18.88
C LEU A 179 -33.45 1.92 19.93
N THR A 180 -32.73 2.84 20.59
CA THR A 180 -33.34 3.83 21.49
C THR A 180 -33.31 5.22 20.88
N LYS A 181 -34.44 5.92 20.97
CA LYS A 181 -34.69 7.21 20.31
C LYS A 181 -34.90 8.30 21.34
N TYR A 182 -34.32 9.48 21.09
CA TYR A 182 -34.43 10.64 21.97
C TYR A 182 -34.82 11.89 21.17
N VAL A 183 -35.60 12.77 21.81
CA VAL A 183 -35.93 14.11 21.32
C VAL A 183 -35.66 15.11 22.43
N ASN A 184 -34.83 16.12 22.16
CA ASN A 184 -34.42 17.17 23.09
C ASN A 184 -33.88 16.63 24.43
N GLY A 185 -33.14 15.53 24.38
CA GLY A 185 -32.56 14.86 25.56
C GLY A 185 -33.50 13.90 26.28
N VAL A 186 -34.77 13.76 25.84
CA VAL A 186 -35.76 12.88 26.49
C VAL A 186 -35.97 11.61 25.66
N ARG A 187 -35.93 10.43 26.29
CA ARG A 187 -36.22 9.15 25.62
C ARG A 187 -37.68 9.14 25.16
N VAL A 188 -37.90 8.96 23.86
CA VAL A 188 -39.24 8.88 23.27
C VAL A 188 -39.66 7.45 22.95
N GLY A 189 -38.71 6.51 22.85
CA GLY A 189 -39.02 5.09 22.69
C GLY A 189 -37.78 4.21 22.56
N THR A 190 -37.93 2.94 22.88
CA THR A 190 -36.98 1.86 22.59
C THR A 190 -37.72 0.80 21.80
N GLN A 191 -37.11 0.30 20.73
CA GLN A 191 -37.65 -0.79 19.92
C GLN A 191 -36.59 -1.85 19.66
N PHE A 192 -37.03 -3.10 19.53
CA PHE A 192 -36.19 -4.18 19.02
C PHE A 192 -36.08 -4.07 17.51
N ILE A 193 -34.88 -4.30 16.99
CA ILE A 193 -34.57 -4.26 15.56
C ILE A 193 -33.99 -5.61 15.12
N SER A 194 -34.08 -5.92 13.83
CA SER A 194 -33.63 -7.21 13.29
C SER A 194 -32.51 -7.03 12.25
N GLY A 195 -31.58 -7.97 12.19
CA GLY A 195 -30.46 -7.92 11.24
C GLY A 195 -29.25 -8.74 11.66
N GLY A 196 -29.04 -8.91 12.97
CA GLY A 196 -27.83 -9.52 13.50
C GLY A 196 -26.74 -8.48 13.73
N ILE A 197 -25.68 -8.88 14.42
CA ILE A 197 -24.59 -7.99 14.83
C ILE A 197 -23.85 -7.33 13.65
N ASP A 198 -23.84 -7.99 12.50
CA ASP A 198 -23.19 -7.52 11.26
C ASP A 198 -24.16 -7.35 10.08
N GLY A 199 -25.47 -7.32 10.37
CA GLY A 199 -26.51 -7.13 9.35
C GLY A 199 -26.94 -5.67 9.21
N ARG A 200 -28.21 -5.48 8.85
CA ARG A 200 -28.84 -4.21 8.48
C ARG A 200 -28.32 -2.96 9.18
N TYR A 201 -28.40 -2.94 10.51
CA TYR A 201 -28.11 -1.75 11.31
C TYR A 201 -26.64 -1.60 11.70
N ALA A 202 -25.78 -2.56 11.36
CA ALA A 202 -24.34 -2.43 11.55
C ALA A 202 -23.73 -1.51 10.48
N LEU A 203 -22.57 -0.91 10.74
CA LEU A 203 -21.94 0.05 9.82
C LEU A 203 -20.61 -0.46 9.31
N GLY A 204 -20.38 -0.29 8.00
CA GLY A 204 -19.05 -0.30 7.41
C GLY A 204 -18.20 0.88 7.93
N PRO A 205 -17.21 1.38 7.18
CA PRO A 205 -16.50 2.62 7.54
C PRO A 205 -17.26 3.89 7.15
N THR A 206 -18.29 3.74 6.31
CA THR A 206 -19.07 4.83 5.73
C THR A 206 -20.56 4.54 5.85
N ALA A 207 -21.32 5.63 5.96
CA ALA A 207 -22.78 5.63 5.90
C ALA A 207 -23.22 6.85 5.08
N LEU A 208 -24.49 6.86 4.64
CA LEU A 208 -25.06 7.97 3.92
C LEU A 208 -26.05 8.75 4.80
N LEU A 209 -26.03 10.06 4.67
CA LEU A 209 -26.96 10.98 5.32
C LEU A 209 -27.95 11.56 4.31
N PHE A 210 -29.17 11.77 4.80
CA PHE A 210 -30.25 12.45 4.06
C PHE A 210 -30.50 11.83 2.66
N THR A 211 -30.55 10.51 2.60
CA THR A 211 -30.88 9.75 1.38
C THR A 211 -31.58 8.43 1.74
N ALA A 212 -32.29 7.85 0.78
CA ALA A 212 -32.96 6.55 0.88
C ALA A 212 -32.94 5.83 -0.47
N GLY A 213 -33.13 4.51 -0.47
CA GLY A 213 -33.23 3.71 -1.71
C GLY A 213 -34.68 3.35 -2.10
N ILE A 214 -34.85 3.08 -3.39
CA ILE A 214 -36.06 2.89 -4.23
C ILE A 214 -37.10 4.02 -4.28
N SER A 215 -37.69 4.18 -5.48
CA SER A 215 -37.96 5.46 -6.14
C SER A 215 -39.43 5.91 -6.19
N SER A 216 -39.55 7.24 -6.33
CA SER A 216 -40.68 8.11 -6.66
C SER A 216 -41.96 8.05 -5.82
N PRO A 217 -42.28 9.13 -5.06
CA PRO A 217 -41.57 10.41 -5.05
C PRO A 217 -40.26 10.42 -4.23
N GLY A 218 -39.81 9.28 -3.69
CA GLY A 218 -38.61 9.18 -2.84
C GLY A 218 -38.89 9.55 -1.38
N PHE A 219 -38.08 9.03 -0.45
CA PHE A 219 -38.28 9.17 1.00
C PHE A 219 -37.48 10.32 1.63
N THR A 220 -36.85 11.19 0.85
CA THR A 220 -36.12 12.37 1.32
C THR A 220 -36.89 13.64 0.98
N GLN A 221 -37.04 14.55 1.95
CA GLN A 221 -37.66 15.86 1.75
C GLN A 221 -36.74 16.96 2.25
N PRO A 222 -36.90 18.21 1.76
CA PRO A 222 -36.02 19.31 2.13
C PRO A 222 -35.98 19.53 3.64
N GLY A 223 -34.81 19.89 4.15
CA GLY A 223 -34.59 20.10 5.57
C GLY A 223 -33.37 20.95 5.87
N TYR A 224 -33.18 21.22 7.15
CA TYR A 224 -32.03 21.93 7.71
C TYR A 224 -31.39 21.09 8.80
N VAL A 225 -30.05 21.13 8.85
CA VAL A 225 -29.27 20.52 9.93
C VAL A 225 -28.21 21.51 10.40
N ASN A 226 -28.18 21.74 11.71
CA ASN A 226 -27.24 22.67 12.35
C ASN A 226 -25.96 21.96 12.79
N SER A 227 -26.10 20.75 13.31
CA SER A 227 -24.96 19.99 13.83
C SER A 227 -25.27 18.49 13.77
N ILE A 228 -24.25 17.69 13.45
CA ILE A 228 -24.30 16.23 13.43
C ILE A 228 -23.13 15.73 14.28
N GLN A 229 -23.38 14.76 15.16
CA GLN A 229 -22.34 14.13 15.96
C GLN A 229 -22.51 12.61 15.92
N PHE A 230 -21.40 11.90 15.67
CA PHE A 230 -21.31 10.46 15.70
C PHE A 230 -20.38 10.01 16.83
N LEU A 231 -20.81 9.02 17.60
CA LEU A 231 -20.05 8.44 18.68
C LEU A 231 -19.84 6.95 18.49
N ASP A 232 -18.61 6.51 18.76
CA ASP A 232 -18.22 5.11 18.88
C ASP A 232 -18.73 4.56 20.22
N GLY A 233 -19.83 3.80 20.16
CA GLY A 233 -20.53 3.23 21.31
C GLY A 233 -21.86 3.89 21.68
N CYS A 234 -22.50 3.35 22.72
CA CYS A 234 -23.82 3.78 23.18
C CYS A 234 -23.71 4.83 24.30
N LEU A 235 -24.35 6.00 24.11
CA LEU A 235 -24.55 6.94 25.20
C LEU A 235 -25.69 6.49 26.13
N ASP A 236 -25.50 6.69 27.42
CA ASP A 236 -26.55 6.47 28.41
C ASP A 236 -27.60 7.61 28.44
N GLU A 237 -28.74 7.33 29.07
CA GLU A 237 -29.88 8.26 29.14
C GLU A 237 -29.53 9.56 29.88
N GLU A 238 -28.67 9.51 30.91
CA GLU A 238 -28.23 10.71 31.65
C GLU A 238 -27.39 11.63 30.75
N SER A 239 -26.44 11.06 30.01
CA SER A 239 -25.56 11.79 29.10
C SER A 239 -26.34 12.45 27.97
N ILE A 240 -27.31 11.75 27.39
CA ILE A 240 -28.19 12.33 26.37
C ILE A 240 -29.09 13.41 26.97
N GLY A 241 -29.60 13.20 28.20
CA GLY A 241 -30.40 14.19 28.92
C GLY A 241 -29.69 15.54 29.10
N ILE A 242 -28.38 15.53 29.35
CA ILE A 242 -27.56 16.75 29.51
C ILE A 242 -27.52 17.59 28.22
N LEU A 243 -27.59 16.95 27.04
CA LEU A 243 -27.52 17.67 25.75
C LEU A 243 -28.72 18.60 25.53
N GLY A 244 -29.89 18.24 26.05
CA GLY A 244 -31.12 19.03 25.95
C GLY A 244 -31.59 19.31 24.52
N SER A 245 -32.24 20.45 24.30
CA SER A 245 -32.73 20.89 22.98
C SER A 245 -31.63 21.45 22.08
N ALA A 246 -31.91 21.53 20.78
CA ALA A 246 -31.06 22.19 19.80
C ALA A 246 -30.80 23.67 20.16
N LYS A 247 -29.61 24.17 19.83
CA LYS A 247 -29.13 25.54 20.13
C LYS A 247 -28.35 26.06 18.93
N ALA A 248 -28.26 27.38 18.75
CA ALA A 248 -27.51 27.98 17.65
C ALA A 248 -26.04 27.54 17.59
N ARG A 249 -25.41 27.34 18.75
CA ARG A 249 -24.05 26.82 18.90
C ARG A 249 -23.85 25.32 18.57
N GLY A 250 -24.89 24.61 18.15
CA GLY A 250 -24.81 23.19 17.79
C GLY A 250 -24.68 22.22 18.98
N ILE A 251 -24.27 21.00 18.66
CA ILE A 251 -23.96 19.96 19.63
C ILE A 251 -22.60 20.30 20.24
N PRO A 252 -22.46 20.35 21.58
CA PRO A 252 -21.16 20.59 22.19
C PRO A 252 -20.15 19.60 21.63
N PRO A 253 -18.99 20.07 21.12
CA PRO A 253 -17.97 19.14 20.72
C PRO A 253 -17.59 18.28 21.91
N GLY A 254 -17.41 16.97 21.67
CA GLY A 254 -16.81 16.11 22.69
C GLY A 254 -15.51 16.75 23.19
N ASN A 255 -14.99 16.28 24.32
CA ASN A 255 -13.78 16.81 24.97
C ASN A 255 -12.51 16.85 24.06
N ALA A 256 -12.61 16.42 22.80
CA ALA A 256 -11.61 16.43 21.75
C ALA A 256 -11.36 17.80 21.09
N ALA A 257 -12.31 18.75 21.05
CA ALA A 257 -12.04 20.04 20.40
C ALA A 257 -11.09 20.91 21.23
N ILE A 258 -9.99 21.36 20.62
CA ILE A 258 -9.06 22.29 21.26
C ILE A 258 -9.72 23.65 21.42
N GLN A 259 -9.86 24.11 22.66
CA GLN A 259 -10.31 25.47 22.94
C GLN A 259 -9.32 26.17 23.84
N ILE A 260 -8.89 27.37 23.45
CA ILE A 260 -8.07 28.22 24.32
C ILE A 260 -8.93 28.65 25.51
N SER A 261 -8.57 28.18 26.70
CA SER A 261 -9.31 28.44 27.94
C SER A 261 -8.81 29.70 28.65
N ASP A 262 -7.53 30.06 28.47
CA ASP A 262 -6.94 31.26 29.07
C ASP A 262 -5.66 31.68 28.33
N VAL A 263 -5.41 33.00 28.27
CA VAL A 263 -4.20 33.60 27.70
C VAL A 263 -3.66 34.65 28.65
N ARG A 264 -2.43 34.46 29.14
CA ARG A 264 -1.75 35.41 30.03
C ARG A 264 -0.44 35.87 29.41
N ARG A 265 -0.06 37.12 29.67
CA ARG A 265 1.25 37.66 29.32
C ARG A 265 1.96 38.09 30.59
N ASP A 266 3.20 37.63 30.77
CA ASP A 266 4.09 38.04 31.86
C ASP A 266 5.46 38.44 31.28
N GLY A 267 5.78 39.73 31.35
CA GLY A 267 6.99 40.31 30.75
C GLY A 267 7.17 39.96 29.27
N SER A 268 8.25 39.22 28.99
CA SER A 268 8.63 38.70 27.67
C SER A 268 8.16 37.27 27.43
N SER A 269 7.04 36.86 28.03
CA SER A 269 6.45 35.53 27.84
C SER A 269 4.92 35.58 27.74
N VAL A 270 4.36 34.63 27.00
CA VAL A 270 2.92 34.39 26.87
C VAL A 270 2.62 32.96 27.34
N THR A 271 1.69 32.82 28.26
CA THR A 271 1.15 31.54 28.71
C THR A 271 -0.21 31.30 28.05
N LEU A 272 -0.36 30.18 27.36
CA LEU A 272 -1.63 29.69 26.82
C LEU A 272 -2.10 28.52 27.68
N ASN A 273 -3.38 28.48 28.02
CA ASN A 273 -4.05 27.29 28.54
C ASN A 273 -5.16 26.91 27.57
N TRP A 274 -5.41 25.61 27.40
CA TRP A 274 -6.46 25.11 26.54
C TRP A 274 -7.18 23.90 27.15
N THR A 275 -8.23 23.44 26.49
CA THR A 275 -8.87 22.13 26.70
C THR A 275 -8.60 21.24 25.48
N GLY A 276 -8.77 19.94 25.61
CA GLY A 276 -8.65 19.00 24.49
C GLY A 276 -8.54 17.55 24.97
N ARG A 277 -8.33 16.62 24.03
CA ARG A 277 -8.04 15.21 24.36
C ARG A 277 -6.70 15.09 25.06
N ASN A 278 -6.54 14.15 26.01
CA ASN A 278 -5.21 13.82 26.54
C ASN A 278 -4.30 13.40 25.38
N GLY A 279 -3.22 14.17 25.16
CA GLY A 279 -2.32 13.95 24.04
C GLY A 279 -1.23 15.03 23.98
N PRO A 280 -0.23 14.85 23.11
CA PRO A 280 0.74 15.90 22.81
C PRO A 280 0.10 17.00 21.96
N PHE A 281 0.48 18.24 22.19
CA PHE A 281 0.03 19.43 21.47
C PHE A 281 1.21 20.23 20.97
N ARG A 282 1.03 20.93 19.85
CA ARG A 282 1.98 21.92 19.36
C ARG A 282 1.40 23.31 19.53
N VAL A 283 2.24 24.24 19.96
CA VAL A 283 1.93 25.67 19.83
C VAL A 283 2.74 26.23 18.68
N GLN A 284 2.06 26.97 17.81
CA GLN A 284 2.69 27.71 16.72
C GLN A 284 2.41 29.20 16.89
N GLN A 285 3.38 30.01 16.49
CA GLN A 285 3.29 31.46 16.48
C GLN A 285 3.45 32.01 15.05
N ALA A 286 2.77 33.11 14.77
CA ALA A 286 2.94 33.90 13.55
C ALA A 286 2.89 35.39 13.88
N ALA A 287 3.46 36.23 13.02
CA ALA A 287 3.39 37.69 13.19
C ALA A 287 2.03 38.29 12.76
N ASP A 288 1.33 37.62 11.85
CA ASP A 288 0.05 38.06 11.24
C ASP A 288 -0.89 36.86 11.08
N ILE A 289 -2.18 37.02 11.38
CA ILE A 289 -3.20 35.97 11.23
C ILE A 289 -3.67 35.81 9.78
N ASN A 290 -3.53 36.84 8.94
CA ASN A 290 -4.00 36.83 7.56
C ASN A 290 -3.02 36.14 6.61
N ILE A 291 -1.72 36.19 6.93
CA ILE A 291 -0.65 35.49 6.20
C ILE A 291 0.26 34.79 7.21
N PRO A 292 -0.25 33.75 7.89
CA PRO A 292 0.45 33.23 9.03
C PRO A 292 1.59 32.31 8.57
N LEU A 293 2.80 32.86 8.54
CA LEU A 293 4.04 32.08 8.48
C LEU A 293 4.27 31.39 9.83
N TRP A 294 3.47 30.36 10.12
CA TRP A 294 3.49 29.63 11.38
C TRP A 294 4.85 29.00 11.67
N GLN A 295 5.41 29.30 12.82
CA GLN A 295 6.61 28.66 13.36
C GLN A 295 6.29 27.98 14.69
N TYR A 296 6.90 26.83 14.96
CA TYR A 296 6.73 26.17 16.26
C TYR A 296 7.31 27.04 17.37
N ALA A 297 6.53 27.16 18.44
CA ALA A 297 6.81 27.99 19.58
C ALA A 297 6.98 27.09 20.80
N GLY A 298 8.11 26.37 20.86
CA GLY A 298 8.41 25.34 21.86
C GLY A 298 8.27 23.90 21.33
N GLY A 299 8.33 22.94 22.25
CA GLY A 299 8.21 21.50 21.97
C GLY A 299 6.77 20.99 21.96
N LEU A 300 6.60 19.67 22.12
CA LEU A 300 5.29 19.07 22.39
C LEU A 300 4.87 19.35 23.83
N PHE A 301 3.63 19.78 24.03
CA PHE A 301 3.05 20.07 25.33
C PHE A 301 1.96 19.04 25.64
N THR A 302 1.95 18.44 26.83
CA THR A 302 0.92 17.47 27.25
C THR A 302 0.03 17.98 28.38
N ASN A 303 0.41 19.07 29.03
CA ASN A 303 -0.26 19.59 30.24
C ASN A 303 -1.36 20.62 29.95
N PHE A 304 -1.87 20.65 28.71
CA PHE A 304 -2.83 21.64 28.22
C PHE A 304 -2.46 23.10 28.48
N ASN A 305 -1.17 23.37 28.68
CA ASN A 305 -0.61 24.70 28.82
C ASN A 305 0.76 24.81 28.14
N ALA A 306 1.13 26.03 27.76
CA ALA A 306 2.44 26.35 27.20
C ALA A 306 2.83 27.76 27.63
N THR A 307 4.06 27.94 28.11
CA THR A 307 4.65 29.26 28.33
C THR A 307 5.76 29.48 27.31
N ILE A 308 5.64 30.57 26.55
CA ILE A 308 6.39 30.79 25.31
C ILE A 308 7.06 32.16 25.36
N PRO A 309 8.35 32.29 24.98
CA PRO A 309 9.00 33.59 24.83
C PRO A 309 8.27 34.50 23.83
N PHE A 310 8.13 35.77 24.18
CA PHE A 310 7.51 36.80 23.35
C PHE A 310 8.35 38.09 23.38
N ASN A 311 8.95 38.42 22.23
CA ASN A 311 9.86 39.57 22.08
C ASN A 311 9.33 40.65 21.10
N GLY A 312 8.09 40.52 20.61
CA GLY A 312 7.49 41.40 19.60
C GLY A 312 6.51 42.44 20.16
N SER A 313 5.94 43.27 19.28
CA SER A 313 4.79 44.13 19.60
C SER A 313 3.46 43.38 19.50
N SER A 314 3.36 42.41 18.59
CA SER A 314 2.21 41.51 18.39
C SER A 314 2.67 40.14 17.90
N ALA A 315 1.93 39.10 18.27
CA ALA A 315 2.02 37.76 17.68
C ALA A 315 0.65 37.08 17.80
N VAL A 316 0.42 36.10 16.94
CA VAL A 316 -0.78 35.27 16.90
C VAL A 316 -0.34 33.84 17.22
N TYR A 317 -1.08 33.17 18.10
CA TYR A 317 -0.78 31.81 18.51
C TYR A 317 -1.91 30.88 18.10
N ARG A 318 -1.57 29.65 17.73
CA ARG A 318 -2.52 28.54 17.64
C ARG A 318 -2.00 27.33 18.38
N VAL A 319 -2.92 26.58 18.97
CA VAL A 319 -2.65 25.27 19.56
C VAL A 319 -3.29 24.25 18.64
N SER A 320 -2.52 23.23 18.26
CA SER A 320 -3.03 22.09 17.50
C SER A 320 -2.67 20.80 18.21
N GLU A 321 -3.53 19.79 18.09
CA GLU A 321 -3.22 18.45 18.56
C GLU A 321 -2.05 17.95 17.73
N PHE A 322 -1.04 17.39 18.37
CA PHE A 322 -0.02 16.68 17.66
C PHE A 322 -0.53 15.27 17.39
N GLN A 323 -1.02 15.07 16.17
CA GLN A 323 -1.25 13.73 15.66
C GLN A 323 -0.07 13.40 14.73
N PRO A 324 0.89 12.56 15.17
CA PRO A 324 1.87 12.04 14.23
C PRO A 324 1.10 11.30 13.13
N ASP A 325 1.56 11.44 11.89
CA ASP A 325 1.02 10.63 10.80
C ASP A 325 1.21 9.14 11.14
N ILE A 326 0.45 8.29 10.47
CA ILE A 326 0.56 6.84 10.64
C ILE A 326 1.98 6.38 10.33
N ARG A 327 2.35 5.23 10.89
CA ARG A 327 3.61 4.53 10.62
C ARG A 327 3.27 3.14 10.13
N VAL A 328 4.16 2.53 9.35
CA VAL A 328 4.04 1.11 9.03
C VAL A 328 3.97 0.32 10.33
N GLY A 329 3.07 -0.66 10.38
CA GLY A 329 2.85 -1.46 11.58
C GLY A 329 1.38 -1.58 11.96
N GLN A 330 1.15 -2.18 13.13
CA GLN A 330 -0.18 -2.48 13.63
C GLN A 330 -0.86 -1.23 14.20
N LEU A 331 -2.09 -0.97 13.76
CA LEU A 331 -3.01 0.02 14.34
C LEU A 331 -3.82 -0.59 15.50
N PRO A 332 -4.54 0.20 16.32
CA PRO A 332 -5.50 -0.36 17.28
C PRO A 332 -6.45 -1.37 16.63
N GLY A 333 -6.65 -2.52 17.29
CA GLY A 333 -7.35 -3.67 16.71
C GLY A 333 -6.39 -4.62 15.96
N ASP A 334 -6.90 -5.25 14.90
CA ASP A 334 -6.15 -6.18 14.03
C ASP A 334 -5.80 -5.57 12.65
N ALA A 335 -5.98 -4.26 12.52
CA ALA A 335 -5.67 -3.46 11.34
C ALA A 335 -4.16 -3.19 11.23
N GLN A 336 -3.67 -3.06 10.00
CA GLN A 336 -2.25 -2.93 9.71
C GLN A 336 -2.01 -1.88 8.62
N VAL A 337 -1.06 -0.96 8.84
CA VAL A 337 -0.58 -0.02 7.81
C VAL A 337 0.58 -0.65 7.07
N LEU A 338 0.49 -0.67 5.75
CA LEU A 338 1.51 -1.20 4.86
C LEU A 338 2.50 -0.11 4.44
N PRO A 339 3.73 -0.47 3.99
CA PRO A 339 4.69 0.47 3.39
C PRO A 339 4.11 1.28 2.20
N THR A 340 3.13 0.73 1.50
CA THR A 340 2.39 1.41 0.42
C THR A 340 1.41 2.48 0.91
N LYS A 341 1.26 2.65 2.24
CA LYS A 341 0.24 3.50 2.92
C LYS A 341 -1.20 2.97 2.80
N GLN A 342 -1.40 1.81 2.19
CA GLN A 342 -2.67 1.09 2.27
C GLN A 342 -2.88 0.53 3.68
N ILE A 343 -4.15 0.30 4.03
CA ILE A 343 -4.54 -0.33 5.30
C ILE A 343 -5.08 -1.74 5.01
N VAL A 344 -4.68 -2.72 5.81
CA VAL A 344 -5.23 -4.08 5.77
C VAL A 344 -6.17 -4.28 6.95
N GLN A 345 -7.43 -4.58 6.63
CA GLN A 345 -8.51 -4.96 7.56
C GLN A 345 -9.37 -6.05 6.91
N SER A 346 -8.85 -7.28 6.89
CA SER A 346 -9.47 -8.41 6.19
C SER A 346 -10.84 -8.78 6.76
N ALA A 347 -11.74 -9.25 5.90
CA ALA A 347 -12.95 -9.93 6.34
C ALA A 347 -12.64 -11.34 6.87
N GLY A 348 -13.55 -11.89 7.69
CA GLY A 348 -13.47 -13.26 8.17
C GLY A 348 -12.35 -13.52 9.18
N GLN A 349 -11.87 -14.76 9.21
CA GLN A 349 -10.77 -15.19 10.08
C GLN A 349 -9.46 -15.25 9.30
N ARG A 350 -8.32 -15.23 9.99
CA ARG A 350 -7.00 -15.32 9.35
C ARG A 350 -6.08 -16.32 10.05
N ILE A 351 -5.24 -16.97 9.25
CA ILE A 351 -4.10 -17.77 9.69
C ILE A 351 -2.84 -17.12 9.14
N ARG A 352 -1.86 -16.82 10.01
CA ARG A 352 -0.55 -16.28 9.60
C ARG A 352 0.36 -17.42 9.15
N LEU A 353 1.07 -17.21 8.04
CA LEU A 353 1.98 -18.18 7.45
C LEU A 353 3.40 -17.59 7.42
N SER A 354 4.39 -18.40 7.80
CA SER A 354 5.79 -18.01 7.63
C SER A 354 6.19 -18.26 6.17
N GLY A 355 6.61 -17.22 5.45
CA GLY A 355 6.84 -17.27 4.01
C GLY A 355 5.65 -16.75 3.21
N ARG A 356 5.80 -16.71 1.87
CA ARG A 356 4.76 -16.27 0.95
C ARG A 356 3.97 -17.46 0.38
N PRO A 357 2.66 -17.59 0.66
CA PRO A 357 1.80 -18.55 -0.01
C PRO A 357 1.50 -18.09 -1.44
N VAL A 358 1.49 -19.02 -2.38
CA VAL A 358 1.28 -18.73 -3.81
C VAL A 358 0.12 -19.50 -4.43
N ASP A 359 -0.33 -20.57 -3.77
CA ASP A 359 -1.41 -21.42 -4.25
C ASP A 359 -2.01 -22.27 -3.12
N LEU A 360 -3.23 -22.80 -3.28
CA LEU A 360 -3.88 -23.65 -2.28
C LEU A 360 -4.81 -24.70 -2.93
N ALA A 361 -4.98 -25.83 -2.25
CA ALA A 361 -5.87 -26.91 -2.70
C ALA A 361 -6.67 -27.51 -1.52
N LEU A 362 -7.95 -27.78 -1.74
CA LEU A 362 -8.86 -28.37 -0.74
C LEU A 362 -8.95 -29.89 -0.93
N SER A 363 -8.97 -30.65 0.17
CA SER A 363 -9.21 -32.10 0.11
C SER A 363 -10.62 -32.40 -0.44
N PRO A 364 -10.83 -33.53 -1.15
CA PRO A 364 -12.15 -33.87 -1.70
C PRO A 364 -13.27 -33.99 -0.66
N ASP A 365 -12.93 -34.30 0.60
CA ASP A 365 -13.88 -34.36 1.71
C ASP A 365 -14.11 -33.02 2.41
N GLY A 366 -13.41 -31.96 1.98
CA GLY A 366 -13.54 -30.59 2.47
C GLY A 366 -12.95 -30.34 3.86
N LYS A 367 -12.19 -31.28 4.43
CA LYS A 367 -11.68 -31.17 5.81
C LYS A 367 -10.29 -30.58 5.94
N THR A 368 -9.47 -30.65 4.88
CA THR A 368 -8.06 -30.25 4.94
C THR A 368 -7.73 -29.32 3.78
N ILE A 369 -7.05 -28.21 4.07
CA ILE A 369 -6.46 -27.33 3.06
C ILE A 369 -4.95 -27.54 3.04
N TYR A 370 -4.41 -27.63 1.83
CA TYR A 370 -2.99 -27.67 1.54
C TYR A 370 -2.60 -26.34 0.91
N VAL A 371 -1.73 -25.58 1.57
CA VAL A 371 -1.25 -24.28 1.07
C VAL A 371 0.17 -24.45 0.55
N LYS A 372 0.39 -24.15 -0.73
CA LYS A 372 1.71 -24.05 -1.35
C LYS A 372 2.37 -22.77 -0.88
N ASN A 373 3.40 -22.89 -0.05
CA ASN A 373 4.08 -21.78 0.59
C ASN A 373 5.57 -21.81 0.31
N MET A 374 6.22 -20.64 0.31
CA MET A 374 7.60 -20.41 -0.15
C MET A 374 8.61 -21.53 0.15
N LEU A 375 8.59 -22.10 1.36
CA LEU A 375 9.54 -23.14 1.81
C LEU A 375 8.90 -24.50 2.09
N ASN A 376 7.57 -24.60 2.11
CA ASN A 376 6.86 -25.80 2.54
C ASN A 376 5.42 -25.87 2.01
N VAL A 377 4.83 -27.07 2.09
CA VAL A 377 3.38 -27.23 2.06
C VAL A 377 2.84 -27.10 3.48
N VAL A 378 1.93 -26.16 3.70
CA VAL A 378 1.23 -26.00 4.99
C VAL A 378 -0.06 -26.82 4.95
N VAL A 379 -0.26 -27.67 5.95
CA VAL A 379 -1.49 -28.46 6.10
C VAL A 379 -2.36 -27.82 7.17
N VAL A 380 -3.60 -27.49 6.84
CA VAL A 380 -4.54 -26.81 7.74
C VAL A 380 -5.83 -27.61 7.86
N ASP A 381 -6.27 -27.83 9.10
CA ASP A 381 -7.60 -28.40 9.38
C ASP A 381 -8.68 -27.31 9.21
N VAL A 382 -9.69 -27.57 8.40
CA VAL A 382 -10.73 -26.58 8.07
C VAL A 382 -11.65 -26.29 9.25
N ALA A 383 -11.93 -27.29 10.09
CA ALA A 383 -12.88 -27.14 11.18
C ALA A 383 -12.31 -26.31 12.34
N SER A 384 -11.04 -26.52 12.68
CA SER A 384 -10.37 -25.88 13.81
C SER A 384 -9.44 -24.73 13.40
N LEU A 385 -9.16 -24.58 12.10
CA LEU A 385 -8.25 -23.57 11.54
C LEU A 385 -6.82 -23.65 12.09
N ASN A 386 -6.40 -24.83 12.54
CA ASN A 386 -5.06 -25.07 13.06
C ASN A 386 -4.12 -25.55 11.95
N ILE A 387 -2.89 -25.02 11.96
CA ILE A 387 -1.78 -25.57 11.18
C ILE A 387 -1.40 -26.92 11.80
N MET A 388 -1.63 -28.00 11.06
CA MET A 388 -1.32 -29.37 11.44
C MET A 388 0.13 -29.73 11.12
N GLN A 389 0.69 -29.20 10.03
CA GLN A 389 2.00 -29.57 9.52
C GLN A 389 2.63 -28.46 8.66
N LEU A 390 3.96 -28.36 8.73
CA LEU A 390 4.79 -27.67 7.75
C LEU A 390 5.70 -28.72 7.10
N LEU A 391 5.44 -29.06 5.84
CA LEU A 391 6.22 -30.05 5.10
C LEU A 391 7.19 -29.36 4.14
N ASN A 392 8.46 -29.21 4.54
CA ASN A 392 9.48 -28.54 3.73
C ASN A 392 9.74 -29.27 2.41
N TYR A 393 10.01 -28.51 1.34
CA TYR A 393 10.38 -29.08 0.04
C TYR A 393 11.65 -29.92 0.13
N PRO A 394 11.74 -31.02 -0.64
CA PRO A 394 12.99 -31.74 -0.81
C PRO A 394 14.11 -30.80 -1.31
N GLN A 395 15.33 -31.02 -0.82
CA GLN A 395 16.54 -30.27 -1.23
C GLN A 395 16.49 -28.75 -0.95
N ASN A 396 15.48 -28.24 -0.24
CA ASN A 396 15.23 -26.81 -0.02
C ASN A 396 15.06 -26.02 -1.33
N ASN A 397 14.53 -26.64 -2.37
CA ASN A 397 14.31 -26.01 -3.67
C ASN A 397 13.30 -24.84 -3.62
N GLY A 398 12.41 -24.82 -2.63
CA GLY A 398 11.34 -23.83 -2.51
C GLY A 398 10.18 -24.05 -3.49
N ALA A 399 9.12 -23.28 -3.31
CA ALA A 399 7.94 -23.33 -4.16
C ALA A 399 8.17 -22.59 -5.49
N SER A 400 7.74 -23.15 -6.62
CA SER A 400 7.49 -22.35 -7.81
C SER A 400 6.26 -21.45 -7.61
N MET A 401 6.02 -20.54 -8.56
CA MET A 401 5.03 -19.47 -8.41
C MET A 401 3.55 -19.92 -8.41
N HIS A 402 3.26 -21.17 -8.80
CA HIS A 402 1.91 -21.77 -8.78
C HIS A 402 2.00 -23.30 -8.86
N GLY A 403 0.93 -24.06 -8.57
CA GLY A 403 0.85 -25.50 -8.86
C GLY A 403 0.86 -26.41 -7.63
N ILE A 404 -0.34 -26.66 -7.11
CA ILE A 404 -0.68 -27.73 -6.18
C ILE A 404 -1.98 -28.42 -6.60
N ALA A 405 -2.04 -29.75 -6.56
CA ALA A 405 -3.25 -30.52 -6.84
C ALA A 405 -3.44 -31.68 -5.87
N VAL A 406 -4.68 -31.99 -5.52
CA VAL A 406 -5.06 -33.16 -4.70
C VAL A 406 -5.70 -34.21 -5.60
N SER A 407 -5.30 -35.47 -5.44
CA SER A 407 -5.94 -36.57 -6.16
C SER A 407 -7.41 -36.71 -5.78
N LYS A 408 -8.24 -37.15 -6.72
CA LYS A 408 -9.69 -37.26 -6.54
C LYS A 408 -10.10 -38.20 -5.40
N ASP A 409 -9.29 -39.23 -5.13
CA ASP A 409 -9.47 -40.15 -4.00
C ASP A 409 -8.98 -39.57 -2.66
N GLY A 410 -8.32 -38.41 -2.67
CA GLY A 410 -7.79 -37.73 -1.51
C GLY A 410 -6.53 -38.39 -0.91
N LEU A 411 -5.90 -39.34 -1.61
CA LEU A 411 -4.76 -40.09 -1.11
C LEU A 411 -3.40 -39.48 -1.45
N HIS A 412 -3.34 -38.53 -2.39
CA HIS A 412 -2.10 -37.92 -2.85
C HIS A 412 -2.23 -36.40 -3.04
N VAL A 413 -1.14 -35.69 -2.75
CA VAL A 413 -0.97 -34.26 -3.08
C VAL A 413 0.28 -34.11 -3.97
N TYR A 414 0.12 -33.38 -5.06
CA TYR A 414 1.17 -33.11 -6.03
C TYR A 414 1.52 -31.62 -6.01
N VAL A 415 2.81 -31.29 -5.93
CA VAL A 415 3.28 -29.90 -5.82
C VAL A 415 4.55 -29.69 -6.63
N THR A 416 4.61 -28.62 -7.41
CA THR A 416 5.80 -28.24 -8.17
C THR A 416 6.78 -27.40 -7.36
N ASP A 417 8.09 -27.58 -7.57
CA ASP A 417 9.16 -26.75 -6.98
C ASP A 417 9.70 -25.71 -7.95
N ALA A 418 10.49 -24.77 -7.44
CA ALA A 418 11.07 -23.67 -8.22
C ALA A 418 12.14 -24.12 -9.24
N ILE A 419 12.61 -25.37 -9.16
CA ILE A 419 13.76 -25.83 -9.93
C ILE A 419 13.31 -26.64 -11.12
N ASN A 420 12.82 -27.86 -10.92
CA ASN A 420 12.50 -28.78 -12.02
C ASN A 420 11.68 -30.01 -11.61
N SER A 421 11.01 -30.03 -10.46
CA SER A 421 10.36 -31.25 -9.96
C SER A 421 8.85 -31.10 -9.74
N LEU A 422 8.13 -32.18 -10.01
CA LEU A 422 6.81 -32.46 -9.45
C LEU A 422 6.99 -33.41 -8.25
N HIS A 423 6.67 -32.95 -7.05
CA HIS A 423 6.71 -33.77 -5.86
C HIS A 423 5.37 -34.43 -5.59
N GLU A 424 5.41 -35.70 -5.23
CA GLU A 424 4.25 -36.48 -4.80
C GLU A 424 4.33 -36.75 -3.30
N ALA A 425 3.29 -36.40 -2.56
CA ALA A 425 3.12 -36.71 -1.15
C ALA A 425 1.90 -37.60 -0.94
N GLY A 426 2.05 -38.65 -0.13
CA GLY A 426 0.92 -39.46 0.32
C GLY A 426 0.19 -38.77 1.48
N VAL A 427 -1.13 -38.90 1.50
CA VAL A 427 -2.03 -38.33 2.52
C VAL A 427 -2.37 -39.40 3.55
N GLY A 428 -2.00 -39.16 4.79
CA GLY A 428 -2.38 -40.00 5.92
C GLY A 428 -3.87 -39.88 6.27
N THR A 429 -4.38 -40.81 7.07
CA THR A 429 -5.79 -40.79 7.55
C THR A 429 -6.15 -39.55 8.36
N ASN A 430 -5.15 -38.84 8.89
CA ASN A 430 -5.28 -37.57 9.59
C ASN A 430 -5.06 -36.35 8.68
N GLY A 431 -5.01 -36.51 7.36
CA GLY A 431 -4.77 -35.44 6.39
C GLY A 431 -3.32 -34.97 6.26
N MET A 432 -2.40 -35.44 7.12
CA MET A 432 -0.98 -35.06 7.07
C MET A 432 -0.27 -35.69 5.86
N LEU A 433 0.73 -34.98 5.36
CA LEU A 433 1.48 -35.33 4.16
C LEU A 433 2.81 -36.03 4.49
N SER A 434 3.24 -36.92 3.61
CA SER A 434 4.59 -37.50 3.61
C SER A 434 5.12 -37.64 2.19
N TRP A 435 6.29 -37.06 1.91
CA TRP A 435 6.91 -37.15 0.59
C TRP A 435 7.11 -38.61 0.19
N SER A 436 6.56 -38.97 -0.97
CA SER A 436 6.68 -40.30 -1.57
C SER A 436 7.83 -40.33 -2.57
N ARG A 437 7.87 -39.37 -3.50
CA ARG A 437 8.96 -39.22 -4.47
C ARG A 437 8.97 -37.82 -5.11
N SER A 438 10.05 -37.53 -5.85
CA SER A 438 10.18 -36.35 -6.71
C SER A 438 10.34 -36.82 -8.16
N ILE A 439 9.52 -36.28 -9.05
CA ILE A 439 9.52 -36.60 -10.49
C ILE A 439 10.18 -35.43 -11.22
N SER A 440 11.34 -35.68 -11.84
CA SER A 440 12.07 -34.65 -12.58
C SER A 440 11.36 -34.29 -13.88
N MET A 441 11.18 -33.00 -14.11
CA MET A 441 10.90 -32.44 -15.42
C MET A 441 12.15 -32.53 -16.30
N ILE A 442 11.97 -32.51 -17.61
CA ILE A 442 13.06 -32.64 -18.57
C ILE A 442 13.75 -31.28 -18.70
N GLY A 443 15.01 -31.20 -18.23
CA GLY A 443 15.80 -29.98 -18.20
C GLY A 443 16.27 -29.64 -16.78
N ALA A 444 17.30 -28.81 -16.69
CA ALA A 444 17.71 -28.17 -15.44
C ALA A 444 17.10 -26.76 -15.41
N ASP A 445 16.65 -26.31 -14.23
CA ASP A 445 16.05 -24.98 -14.03
C ASP A 445 14.91 -24.67 -15.02
N THR A 446 13.82 -25.43 -14.90
CA THR A 446 12.68 -25.39 -15.81
C THR A 446 11.46 -24.66 -15.25
N ASP A 447 11.46 -24.34 -13.94
CA ASP A 447 10.41 -23.64 -13.19
C ASP A 447 8.98 -24.15 -13.50
N PRO A 448 8.64 -25.38 -13.07
CA PRO A 448 7.32 -25.93 -13.29
C PRO A 448 6.25 -25.21 -12.46
N CYS A 449 5.12 -24.85 -13.07
CA CYS A 449 4.02 -24.11 -12.44
C CYS A 449 2.79 -25.01 -12.23
N GLY A 450 1.63 -24.65 -12.79
CA GLY A 450 0.35 -25.32 -12.63
C GLY A 450 0.37 -26.82 -12.95
N VAL A 451 -0.49 -27.57 -12.26
CA VAL A 451 -0.61 -29.02 -12.39
C VAL A 451 -2.08 -29.44 -12.40
N ALA A 452 -2.47 -30.20 -13.42
CA ALA A 452 -3.78 -30.84 -13.49
C ALA A 452 -3.67 -32.36 -13.50
N LEU A 453 -4.59 -33.04 -12.81
CA LEU A 453 -4.64 -34.50 -12.72
C LEU A 453 -5.75 -35.04 -13.63
N SER A 454 -5.48 -36.12 -14.35
CA SER A 454 -6.53 -36.81 -15.10
C SER A 454 -7.58 -37.38 -14.15
N SER A 455 -8.84 -37.42 -14.58
CA SER A 455 -9.96 -37.85 -13.72
C SER A 455 -9.85 -39.29 -13.20
N ASP A 456 -9.04 -40.12 -13.86
CA ASP A 456 -8.74 -41.51 -13.48
C ASP A 456 -7.49 -41.64 -12.57
N GLY A 457 -6.81 -40.53 -12.28
CA GLY A 457 -5.60 -40.49 -11.45
C GLY A 457 -4.36 -41.11 -12.10
N SER A 458 -4.38 -41.42 -13.39
CA SER A 458 -3.25 -42.08 -14.06
C SER A 458 -2.16 -41.13 -14.53
N LYS A 459 -2.50 -39.84 -14.77
CA LYS A 459 -1.58 -38.84 -15.33
C LYS A 459 -1.65 -37.51 -14.60
N ALA A 460 -0.53 -36.81 -14.61
CA ALA A 460 -0.46 -35.38 -14.32
C ALA A 460 0.00 -34.61 -15.56
N TYR A 461 -0.57 -33.43 -15.77
CA TYR A 461 -0.20 -32.48 -16.80
C TYR A 461 0.39 -31.26 -16.11
N VAL A 462 1.66 -30.96 -16.38
CA VAL A 462 2.43 -29.95 -15.63
C VAL A 462 2.90 -28.86 -16.59
N CYS A 463 2.57 -27.61 -16.30
CA CYS A 463 3.13 -26.46 -16.98
C CYS A 463 4.63 -26.35 -16.64
N VAL A 464 5.47 -26.19 -17.65
CA VAL A 464 6.92 -26.02 -17.48
C VAL A 464 7.33 -24.69 -18.10
N GLY A 465 7.37 -23.65 -17.26
CA GLY A 465 7.37 -22.24 -17.67
C GLY A 465 8.53 -21.89 -18.59
N LYS A 466 9.77 -22.10 -18.13
CA LYS A 466 10.98 -21.74 -18.89
C LYS A 466 11.16 -22.55 -20.19
N SER A 467 10.55 -23.74 -20.26
CA SER A 467 10.62 -24.61 -21.44
C SER A 467 9.48 -24.39 -22.44
N ASN A 468 8.43 -23.64 -22.07
CA ASN A 468 7.26 -23.36 -22.92
C ASN A 468 6.53 -24.65 -23.36
N ILE A 469 6.36 -25.59 -22.42
CA ILE A 469 5.70 -26.87 -22.66
C ILE A 469 4.71 -27.24 -21.55
N VAL A 470 3.81 -28.17 -21.87
CA VAL A 470 3.14 -29.03 -20.90
C VAL A 470 3.82 -30.41 -20.89
N ALA A 471 4.29 -30.85 -19.73
CA ALA A 471 4.81 -32.20 -19.51
C ALA A 471 3.66 -33.15 -19.12
N VAL A 472 3.56 -34.29 -19.80
CA VAL A 472 2.60 -35.35 -19.46
C VAL A 472 3.33 -36.42 -18.65
N VAL A 473 3.01 -36.50 -17.37
CA VAL A 473 3.61 -37.43 -16.41
C VAL A 473 2.71 -38.65 -16.24
N ASP A 474 3.27 -39.84 -16.41
CA ASP A 474 2.62 -41.07 -15.97
C ASP A 474 2.84 -41.24 -14.46
N LEU A 475 1.74 -41.26 -13.70
CA LEU A 475 1.79 -41.31 -12.24
C LEU A 475 2.07 -42.71 -11.70
N ALA A 476 1.95 -43.77 -12.50
CA ALA A 476 2.37 -45.10 -12.05
C ALA A 476 3.90 -45.20 -12.08
N SER A 477 4.52 -44.92 -13.22
CA SER A 477 5.98 -45.01 -13.40
C SER A 477 6.72 -43.82 -12.78
N GLY A 478 6.06 -42.67 -12.62
CA GLY A 478 6.70 -41.43 -12.15
C GLY A 478 7.65 -40.84 -13.20
N THR A 479 7.27 -40.89 -14.47
CA THR A 479 8.13 -40.43 -15.59
C THR A 479 7.36 -39.52 -16.54
N VAL A 480 8.04 -38.51 -17.09
CA VAL A 480 7.53 -37.71 -18.20
C VAL A 480 7.45 -38.58 -19.46
N THR A 481 6.25 -38.78 -19.99
CA THR A 481 5.98 -39.62 -21.17
C THR A 481 5.83 -38.82 -22.46
N LYS A 482 5.40 -37.56 -22.37
CA LYS A 482 5.24 -36.62 -23.49
C LYS A 482 5.55 -35.19 -23.07
N GLN A 483 5.92 -34.38 -24.06
CA GLN A 483 6.10 -32.93 -23.95
C GLN A 483 5.30 -32.29 -25.08
N ILE A 484 4.44 -31.33 -24.75
CA ILE A 484 3.57 -30.64 -25.71
C ILE A 484 3.99 -29.17 -25.72
N ASN A 485 4.42 -28.66 -26.88
CA ASN A 485 4.73 -27.23 -27.02
C ASN A 485 3.44 -26.42 -26.94
N VAL A 486 3.45 -25.39 -26.09
CA VAL A 486 2.37 -24.42 -25.92
C VAL A 486 2.91 -23.01 -26.12
N GLY A 487 2.14 -21.99 -25.71
CA GLY A 487 2.58 -20.61 -25.64
C GLY A 487 3.77 -20.39 -24.70
N ILE A 488 4.18 -19.14 -24.58
CA ILE A 488 5.37 -18.77 -23.81
C ILE A 488 5.02 -18.60 -22.33
N ALA A 489 5.85 -19.16 -21.45
CA ALA A 489 5.67 -19.17 -20.01
C ALA A 489 4.28 -19.71 -19.58
N PRO A 490 3.98 -20.99 -19.86
CA PRO A 490 2.74 -21.61 -19.40
C PRO A 490 2.67 -21.58 -17.87
N TRP A 491 1.54 -21.11 -17.36
CA TRP A 491 1.32 -20.80 -15.95
C TRP A 491 0.41 -21.81 -15.28
N ASP A 492 -0.87 -21.84 -15.64
CA ASP A 492 -1.88 -22.74 -15.07
C ASP A 492 -2.54 -23.61 -16.15
N ILE A 493 -3.14 -24.72 -15.73
CA ILE A 493 -3.73 -25.74 -16.59
C ILE A 493 -4.97 -26.35 -15.95
N VAL A 494 -6.06 -26.42 -16.73
CA VAL A 494 -7.28 -27.17 -16.36
C VAL A 494 -7.71 -28.11 -17.47
N LEU A 495 -8.35 -29.23 -17.10
CA LEU A 495 -8.79 -30.27 -18.03
C LEU A 495 -10.29 -30.24 -18.27
N SER A 496 -10.70 -30.60 -19.50
CA SER A 496 -12.10 -30.96 -19.76
C SER A 496 -12.51 -32.19 -18.96
N GLN A 497 -13.79 -32.31 -18.64
CA GLN A 497 -14.31 -33.39 -17.79
C GLN A 497 -14.04 -34.80 -18.36
N ASP A 498 -13.97 -34.93 -19.68
CA ASP A 498 -13.65 -36.16 -20.39
C ASP A 498 -12.14 -36.41 -20.58
N ASN A 499 -11.27 -35.50 -20.09
CA ASN A 499 -9.82 -35.48 -20.26
C ASN A 499 -9.34 -35.48 -21.73
N SER A 500 -10.17 -35.01 -22.68
CA SER A 500 -9.78 -34.93 -24.09
C SER A 500 -9.10 -33.61 -24.45
N VAL A 501 -9.30 -32.56 -23.66
CA VAL A 501 -8.78 -31.21 -23.86
C VAL A 501 -8.13 -30.67 -22.58
N ALA A 502 -7.02 -29.96 -22.72
CA ALA A 502 -6.48 -29.09 -21.68
C ALA A 502 -6.53 -27.62 -22.15
N TYR A 503 -6.78 -26.73 -21.22
CA TYR A 503 -6.66 -25.28 -21.39
C TYR A 503 -5.46 -24.83 -20.56
N VAL A 504 -4.57 -24.07 -21.16
CA VAL A 504 -3.31 -23.65 -20.53
C VAL A 504 -3.18 -22.15 -20.67
N SER A 505 -3.00 -21.43 -19.57
CA SER A 505 -2.70 -20.00 -19.61
C SER A 505 -1.21 -19.78 -19.89
N ASP A 506 -0.89 -18.88 -20.83
CA ASP A 506 0.48 -18.61 -21.26
C ASP A 506 0.82 -17.12 -21.02
N TRP A 507 1.65 -16.83 -20.02
CA TRP A 507 1.98 -15.46 -19.59
C TRP A 507 2.57 -14.59 -20.68
N GLY A 508 3.54 -15.14 -21.42
CA GLY A 508 4.19 -14.47 -22.55
C GLY A 508 3.41 -14.60 -23.86
N GLY A 509 2.28 -15.30 -23.83
CA GLY A 509 1.36 -15.46 -24.94
C GLY A 509 1.92 -16.26 -26.12
N ARG A 510 1.55 -15.82 -27.33
CA ARG A 510 1.95 -16.50 -28.57
C ARG A 510 3.44 -16.38 -28.84
N ARG A 511 3.97 -17.31 -29.63
CA ARG A 511 5.33 -17.19 -30.17
C ARG A 511 5.43 -16.02 -31.16
N PRO A 512 6.58 -15.30 -31.21
CA PRO A 512 6.77 -14.22 -32.17
C PRO A 512 6.69 -14.68 -33.63
N LEU A 513 6.14 -13.82 -34.48
CA LEU A 513 6.08 -13.94 -35.93
C LEU A 513 7.09 -12.99 -36.58
N PRO A 514 7.49 -13.23 -37.84
CA PRO A 514 8.35 -12.30 -38.57
C PRO A 514 7.77 -10.88 -38.58
N GLY A 515 8.50 -9.91 -38.05
CA GLY A 515 8.10 -8.50 -37.96
C GLY A 515 7.65 -8.04 -36.57
N ASP A 516 7.47 -8.96 -35.62
CA ASP A 516 7.24 -8.59 -34.23
C ASP A 516 8.47 -7.89 -33.62
N THR A 517 8.23 -6.96 -32.71
CA THR A 517 9.26 -6.46 -31.79
C THR A 517 9.33 -7.42 -30.62
N THR A 518 10.54 -7.84 -30.23
CA THR A 518 10.73 -8.86 -29.19
C THR A 518 11.79 -8.47 -28.17
N ALA A 519 11.66 -9.02 -26.97
CA ALA A 519 12.68 -8.97 -25.93
C ALA A 519 12.82 -10.36 -25.30
N LEU A 520 13.86 -10.55 -24.48
CA LEU A 520 14.08 -11.81 -23.78
C LEU A 520 13.24 -11.89 -22.50
N SER A 521 12.74 -13.09 -22.21
CA SER A 521 12.19 -13.51 -20.92
C SER A 521 12.58 -14.96 -20.69
N ALA A 522 13.33 -15.23 -19.62
CA ALA A 522 13.93 -16.54 -19.32
C ALA A 522 14.57 -17.26 -20.54
N GLY A 523 15.24 -16.50 -21.42
CA GLY A 523 15.87 -17.02 -22.64
C GLY A 523 14.94 -17.22 -23.85
N SER A 524 13.62 -17.02 -23.69
CA SER A 524 12.63 -17.03 -24.77
C SER A 524 12.42 -15.63 -25.34
N GLN A 525 12.16 -15.53 -26.65
CA GLN A 525 11.76 -14.26 -27.28
C GLN A 525 10.25 -14.05 -27.06
N VAL A 526 9.88 -13.01 -26.33
CA VAL A 526 8.48 -12.59 -26.10
C VAL A 526 8.13 -11.39 -26.97
N VAL A 527 6.87 -11.27 -27.39
CA VAL A 527 6.39 -10.10 -28.14
C VAL A 527 6.25 -8.92 -27.19
N VAL A 528 6.90 -7.80 -27.51
CA VAL A 528 6.87 -6.59 -26.69
C VAL A 528 6.35 -5.38 -27.45
N ASP A 529 5.81 -4.42 -26.71
CA ASP A 529 5.43 -3.12 -27.26
C ASP A 529 6.65 -2.19 -27.45
N GLN A 530 6.42 -0.97 -27.93
CA GLN A 530 7.47 0.03 -28.15
C GLN A 530 8.24 0.45 -26.88
N ARG A 531 7.69 0.16 -25.69
CA ARG A 531 8.32 0.44 -24.39
C ARG A 531 9.22 -0.73 -23.96
N GLY A 532 9.08 -1.90 -24.58
CA GLY A 532 9.80 -3.13 -24.21
C GLY A 532 9.02 -4.02 -23.24
N ILE A 533 7.73 -3.74 -23.01
CA ILE A 533 6.87 -4.48 -22.08
C ILE A 533 6.21 -5.64 -22.81
N GLY A 534 6.10 -6.80 -22.15
CA GLY A 534 5.32 -7.94 -22.65
C GLY A 534 3.93 -7.52 -23.13
N SER A 535 3.60 -7.86 -24.37
CA SER A 535 2.40 -7.33 -25.07
C SER A 535 1.45 -8.41 -25.58
N SER A 536 1.68 -9.67 -25.18
CA SER A 536 0.83 -10.80 -25.52
C SER A 536 0.59 -11.69 -24.30
N GLY A 537 -0.66 -12.09 -24.11
CA GLY A 537 -1.06 -13.24 -23.29
C GLY A 537 -2.04 -14.11 -24.08
N THR A 538 -2.04 -15.42 -23.86
CA THR A 538 -2.93 -16.36 -24.55
C THR A 538 -3.41 -17.48 -23.63
N VAL A 539 -4.47 -18.17 -24.05
CA VAL A 539 -4.78 -19.54 -23.63
C VAL A 539 -4.52 -20.52 -24.78
N SER A 540 -3.63 -21.48 -24.56
CA SER A 540 -3.44 -22.64 -25.44
C SER A 540 -4.50 -23.70 -25.17
N ILE A 541 -5.26 -24.08 -26.21
CA ILE A 541 -6.18 -25.22 -26.17
C ILE A 541 -5.47 -26.45 -26.75
N VAL A 542 -5.23 -27.45 -25.91
CA VAL A 542 -4.47 -28.66 -26.25
C VAL A 542 -5.42 -29.84 -26.38
N ASN A 543 -5.38 -30.54 -27.53
CA ASN A 543 -6.01 -31.84 -27.64
C ASN A 543 -5.08 -32.91 -27.05
N LEU A 544 -5.55 -33.59 -26.00
CA LEU A 544 -4.76 -34.57 -25.23
C LEU A 544 -4.70 -35.95 -25.89
N ILE A 545 -5.57 -36.22 -26.86
CA ILE A 545 -5.55 -37.46 -27.66
C ILE A 545 -4.44 -37.35 -28.71
N SER A 546 -4.38 -36.24 -29.45
CA SER A 546 -3.34 -35.99 -30.46
C SER A 546 -2.05 -35.40 -29.88
N ASN A 547 -2.07 -34.92 -28.63
CA ASN A 547 -0.97 -34.22 -27.96
C ASN A 547 -0.50 -32.98 -28.73
N SER A 548 -1.45 -32.16 -29.18
CA SER A 548 -1.17 -30.98 -30.00
C SER A 548 -2.08 -29.81 -29.63
N VAL A 549 -1.53 -28.60 -29.67
CA VAL A 549 -2.31 -27.36 -29.62
C VAL A 549 -3.24 -27.28 -30.84
N VAL A 550 -4.53 -27.05 -30.58
CA VAL A 550 -5.58 -26.93 -31.61
C VAL A 550 -6.11 -25.50 -31.75
N ALA A 551 -5.80 -24.61 -30.80
CA ALA A 551 -6.05 -23.18 -30.87
C ALA A 551 -5.20 -22.44 -29.83
N GLU A 552 -4.88 -21.18 -30.10
CA GLU A 552 -4.36 -20.22 -29.13
C GLU A 552 -5.32 -19.03 -29.15
N ILE A 553 -5.89 -18.69 -27.99
CA ILE A 553 -6.89 -17.61 -27.87
C ILE A 553 -6.22 -16.42 -27.16
N PRO A 554 -6.16 -15.23 -27.78
CA PRO A 554 -5.64 -14.03 -27.12
C PRO A 554 -6.45 -13.64 -25.88
N THR A 555 -5.76 -13.16 -24.84
CA THR A 555 -6.34 -12.69 -23.57
C THR A 555 -5.78 -11.32 -23.22
N GLY A 556 -5.97 -10.87 -21.97
CA GLY A 556 -5.16 -9.82 -21.37
C GLY A 556 -3.72 -10.29 -21.10
N LEU A 557 -2.91 -9.41 -20.54
CA LEU A 557 -1.52 -9.68 -20.17
C LEU A 557 -1.42 -10.43 -18.84
N HIS A 558 -0.45 -11.33 -18.77
CA HIS A 558 -0.25 -12.27 -17.66
C HIS A 558 -1.54 -13.05 -17.34
N PRO A 559 -2.08 -13.83 -18.30
CA PRO A 559 -3.14 -14.76 -17.99
C PRO A 559 -2.64 -15.76 -16.93
N SER A 560 -3.14 -15.64 -15.70
CA SER A 560 -2.68 -16.42 -14.56
C SER A 560 -3.60 -17.62 -14.35
N ASP A 561 -4.34 -17.63 -13.25
CA ASP A 561 -5.27 -18.69 -12.84
C ASP A 561 -6.44 -18.82 -13.83
N ILE A 562 -6.88 -20.05 -14.09
CA ILE A 562 -8.01 -20.34 -14.98
C ILE A 562 -9.02 -21.28 -14.33
N GLU A 563 -10.31 -20.97 -14.46
CA GLU A 563 -11.40 -21.80 -13.96
C GLU A 563 -12.33 -22.22 -15.10
N LEU A 564 -12.70 -23.50 -15.16
CA LEU A 564 -13.65 -24.02 -16.13
C LEU A 564 -15.06 -24.13 -15.51
N SER A 565 -16.08 -23.68 -16.23
CA SER A 565 -17.48 -23.88 -15.81
C SER A 565 -17.80 -25.36 -15.63
N SER A 566 -18.74 -25.68 -14.73
CA SER A 566 -19.10 -27.07 -14.41
C SER A 566 -19.59 -27.89 -15.61
N ASP A 567 -20.15 -27.23 -16.64
CA ASP A 567 -20.57 -27.84 -17.90
C ASP A 567 -19.46 -27.88 -18.98
N GLY A 568 -18.30 -27.31 -18.70
CA GLY A 568 -17.14 -27.23 -19.58
C GLY A 568 -17.27 -26.23 -20.73
N SER A 569 -18.35 -25.44 -20.81
CA SER A 569 -18.66 -24.58 -21.96
C SER A 569 -18.00 -23.19 -21.91
N THR A 570 -17.53 -22.77 -20.74
CA THR A 570 -16.97 -21.44 -20.51
C THR A 570 -15.73 -21.51 -19.63
N LEU A 571 -14.66 -20.82 -20.04
CA LEU A 571 -13.41 -20.72 -19.27
C LEU A 571 -13.22 -19.27 -18.82
N TYR A 572 -12.88 -19.06 -17.55
CA TYR A 572 -12.57 -17.75 -16.95
C TYR A 572 -11.06 -17.65 -16.74
N VAL A 573 -10.46 -16.55 -17.16
CA VAL A 573 -8.99 -16.36 -17.15
C VAL A 573 -8.66 -15.04 -16.47
N ALA A 574 -8.04 -15.08 -15.28
CA ALA A 574 -7.50 -13.89 -14.63
C ALA A 574 -6.31 -13.34 -15.43
N ASN A 575 -6.21 -12.01 -15.59
CA ASN A 575 -5.12 -11.34 -16.31
C ASN A 575 -4.47 -10.30 -15.40
N ALA A 576 -3.43 -10.72 -14.69
CA ALA A 576 -2.86 -9.98 -13.56
C ALA A 576 -2.22 -8.65 -13.99
N ASN A 577 -1.64 -8.58 -15.18
CA ASN A 577 -1.04 -7.37 -15.71
C ASN A 577 -2.03 -6.61 -16.64
N SER A 578 -3.34 -6.83 -16.51
CA SER A 578 -4.36 -6.10 -17.28
C SER A 578 -5.63 -5.75 -16.50
N ASP A 579 -5.72 -6.08 -15.21
CA ASP A 579 -6.90 -5.85 -14.35
C ASP A 579 -8.21 -6.44 -14.88
N THR A 580 -8.12 -7.57 -15.61
CA THR A 580 -9.28 -8.14 -16.28
C THR A 580 -9.44 -9.64 -16.06
N VAL A 581 -10.67 -10.11 -16.22
CA VAL A 581 -10.97 -11.53 -16.46
C VAL A 581 -11.43 -11.69 -17.91
N THR A 582 -10.77 -12.57 -18.66
CA THR A 582 -11.19 -12.94 -20.02
C THR A 582 -12.11 -14.16 -19.93
N VAL A 583 -13.30 -14.06 -20.52
CA VAL A 583 -14.30 -15.14 -20.56
C VAL A 583 -14.29 -15.77 -21.95
N ILE A 584 -14.03 -17.07 -22.04
CA ILE A 584 -13.85 -17.79 -23.31
C ILE A 584 -14.97 -18.82 -23.50
N ASP A 585 -15.58 -18.84 -24.68
CA ASP A 585 -16.39 -19.95 -25.18
C ASP A 585 -15.48 -21.12 -25.58
N THR A 586 -15.56 -22.24 -24.88
CA THR A 586 -14.69 -23.39 -25.16
C THR A 586 -15.10 -24.17 -26.40
N ILE A 587 -16.40 -24.12 -26.76
CA ILE A 587 -16.97 -24.84 -27.90
C ILE A 587 -16.56 -24.11 -29.19
N HIS A 588 -16.77 -22.80 -29.22
CA HIS A 588 -16.49 -21.95 -30.37
C HIS A 588 -15.06 -21.42 -30.39
N LYS A 589 -14.33 -21.52 -29.28
CA LYS A 589 -12.94 -21.08 -29.11
C LYS A 589 -12.76 -19.59 -29.37
N ILE A 590 -13.67 -18.79 -28.80
CA ILE A 590 -13.69 -17.33 -28.95
C ILE A 590 -13.86 -16.65 -27.59
N VAL A 591 -13.35 -15.43 -27.45
CA VAL A 591 -13.61 -14.57 -26.29
C VAL A 591 -15.08 -14.12 -26.33
N LYS A 592 -15.84 -14.39 -25.28
CA LYS A 592 -17.22 -13.92 -25.06
C LYS A 592 -17.24 -12.52 -24.46
N GLU A 593 -16.37 -12.28 -23.48
CA GLU A 593 -16.40 -11.08 -22.65
C GLU A 593 -15.00 -10.79 -22.06
N ILE A 594 -14.71 -9.52 -21.80
CA ILE A 594 -13.59 -9.07 -20.98
C ILE A 594 -14.17 -8.25 -19.83
N ILE A 595 -14.01 -8.73 -18.61
CA ILE A 595 -14.53 -8.13 -17.39
C ILE A 595 -13.44 -7.24 -16.80
N GLN A 596 -13.70 -5.95 -16.61
CA GLN A 596 -12.79 -5.05 -15.89
C GLN A 596 -13.01 -5.19 -14.39
N VAL A 597 -11.96 -5.50 -13.63
CA VAL A 597 -12.05 -5.81 -12.20
C VAL A 597 -11.37 -4.69 -11.40
N ARG A 598 -12.13 -3.64 -11.08
CA ARG A 598 -11.66 -2.48 -10.31
C ARG A 598 -12.69 -2.03 -9.26
N PRO A 599 -12.27 -1.64 -8.03
CA PRO A 599 -13.16 -1.12 -6.98
C PRO A 599 -13.96 0.13 -7.37
N ASP A 600 -13.47 0.86 -8.36
CA ASP A 600 -14.17 1.94 -9.03
C ASP A 600 -13.75 1.92 -10.52
N SER A 601 -14.73 2.04 -11.42
CA SER A 601 -14.53 1.97 -12.87
C SER A 601 -13.61 3.08 -13.43
N GLN A 602 -13.42 4.18 -12.70
CA GLN A 602 -12.58 5.31 -13.09
C GLN A 602 -11.11 5.11 -12.70
N LEU A 603 -10.78 4.08 -11.91
CA LEU A 603 -9.40 3.84 -11.49
C LEU A 603 -8.49 3.50 -12.69
N PRO A 604 -7.22 3.95 -12.67
CA PRO A 604 -6.21 3.52 -13.63
C PRO A 604 -5.80 2.06 -13.40
N PHE A 605 -4.80 1.59 -14.15
CA PHE A 605 -4.23 0.25 -13.98
C PHE A 605 -3.71 0.03 -12.54
N GLY A 606 -3.83 -1.20 -11.99
CA GLY A 606 -3.18 -1.59 -10.74
C GLY A 606 -4.02 -2.46 -9.79
N SER A 607 -5.09 -3.09 -10.27
CA SER A 607 -5.93 -3.98 -9.48
C SER A 607 -5.38 -5.41 -9.36
N ALA A 608 -4.60 -5.85 -10.34
CA ALA A 608 -3.93 -7.15 -10.36
C ALA A 608 -4.89 -8.35 -10.25
N SER A 609 -5.64 -8.64 -11.31
CA SER A 609 -6.53 -9.81 -11.33
C SER A 609 -5.73 -11.12 -11.35
N ASP A 610 -5.51 -11.69 -10.18
CA ASP A 610 -4.47 -12.67 -9.89
C ASP A 610 -4.98 -14.13 -9.91
N ALA A 611 -6.21 -14.35 -9.46
CA ALA A 611 -6.83 -15.68 -9.33
C ALA A 611 -8.35 -15.63 -9.51
N VAL A 612 -8.97 -16.76 -9.86
CA VAL A 612 -10.42 -16.89 -10.08
C VAL A 612 -11.00 -18.15 -9.44
N ALA A 613 -12.16 -18.05 -8.80
CA ALA A 613 -12.91 -19.21 -8.31
C ALA A 613 -14.40 -19.09 -8.63
N LEU A 614 -15.02 -20.17 -9.12
CA LEU A 614 -16.46 -20.24 -9.34
C LEU A 614 -17.20 -20.53 -8.04
N SER A 615 -18.31 -19.83 -7.83
CA SER A 615 -19.33 -20.25 -6.87
C SER A 615 -19.88 -21.63 -7.23
N LYS A 616 -20.25 -22.42 -6.22
CA LYS A 616 -20.72 -23.80 -6.45
C LYS A 616 -21.97 -23.88 -7.32
N ASP A 617 -22.83 -22.87 -7.29
CA ASP A 617 -24.04 -22.81 -8.12
C ASP A 617 -23.81 -22.19 -9.50
N GLY A 618 -22.58 -21.76 -9.80
CA GLY A 618 -22.17 -21.22 -11.09
C GLY A 618 -22.78 -19.86 -11.42
N LYS A 619 -23.24 -19.09 -10.42
CA LYS A 619 -23.83 -17.76 -10.64
C LYS A 619 -22.85 -16.61 -10.46
N ASP A 620 -21.84 -16.80 -9.62
CA ASP A 620 -20.81 -15.80 -9.33
C ASP A 620 -19.41 -16.37 -9.59
N ILE A 621 -18.48 -15.49 -9.94
CA ILE A 621 -17.04 -15.73 -9.82
C ILE A 621 -16.42 -14.78 -8.78
N PHE A 622 -15.42 -15.29 -8.08
CA PHE A 622 -14.62 -14.58 -7.11
C PHE A 622 -13.24 -14.33 -7.70
N VAL A 623 -12.81 -13.07 -7.79
CA VAL A 623 -11.55 -12.70 -8.44
C VAL A 623 -10.60 -12.07 -7.44
N ALA A 624 -9.43 -12.67 -7.23
CA ALA A 624 -8.39 -12.05 -6.40
C ALA A 624 -7.84 -10.80 -7.10
N SER A 625 -7.86 -9.67 -6.40
CA SER A 625 -7.35 -8.37 -6.85
C SER A 625 -6.15 -7.99 -5.98
N GLY A 626 -4.96 -8.47 -6.36
CA GLY A 626 -3.72 -8.37 -5.59
C GLY A 626 -3.39 -6.94 -5.17
N GLY A 627 -3.45 -5.99 -6.11
CA GLY A 627 -3.12 -4.58 -5.87
C GLY A 627 -4.15 -3.84 -5.00
N ASN A 628 -5.38 -4.35 -4.91
CA ASN A 628 -6.43 -3.76 -4.07
C ASN A 628 -6.61 -4.43 -2.71
N ASN A 629 -5.87 -5.51 -2.42
CA ASN A 629 -6.03 -6.32 -1.21
C ASN A 629 -7.48 -6.78 -1.01
N ALA A 630 -8.08 -7.32 -2.08
CA ALA A 630 -9.49 -7.68 -2.08
C ALA A 630 -9.83 -8.86 -3.00
N ILE A 631 -11.00 -9.47 -2.77
CA ILE A 631 -11.69 -10.36 -3.71
C ILE A 631 -12.86 -9.61 -4.34
N ALA A 632 -12.89 -9.47 -5.66
CA ALA A 632 -14.06 -9.00 -6.38
C ALA A 632 -15.13 -10.10 -6.46
N VAL A 633 -16.39 -9.74 -6.24
CA VAL A 633 -17.54 -10.61 -6.48
C VAL A 633 -18.19 -10.18 -7.80
N VAL A 634 -18.25 -11.10 -8.76
CA VAL A 634 -18.79 -10.82 -10.09
C VAL A 634 -19.94 -11.75 -10.38
N GLU A 635 -21.12 -11.18 -10.59
CA GLU A 635 -22.32 -11.90 -11.00
C GLU A 635 -22.22 -12.23 -12.50
N LEU A 636 -22.39 -13.50 -12.85
CA LEU A 636 -22.35 -13.99 -14.21
C LEU A 636 -23.67 -13.70 -14.97
N PRO A 637 -23.66 -13.73 -16.32
CA PRO A 637 -24.86 -13.48 -17.12
C PRO A 637 -26.06 -14.32 -16.71
N ASN A 638 -27.24 -13.69 -16.67
CA ASN A 638 -28.50 -14.31 -16.25
C ASN A 638 -29.68 -13.77 -17.08
N ALA A 639 -30.92 -13.96 -16.61
CA ALA A 639 -32.11 -13.51 -17.35
C ALA A 639 -32.28 -11.97 -17.35
N GLN A 640 -31.59 -11.27 -16.45
CA GLN A 640 -31.67 -9.83 -16.23
C GLN A 640 -30.59 -9.07 -17.00
N HIS A 641 -29.39 -9.63 -17.15
CA HIS A 641 -28.28 -9.03 -17.88
C HIS A 641 -27.47 -10.07 -18.67
N THR A 642 -27.01 -9.68 -19.86
CA THR A 642 -26.29 -10.57 -20.79
C THR A 642 -24.78 -10.64 -20.55
N ASN A 643 -24.23 -9.69 -19.80
CA ASN A 643 -22.80 -9.58 -19.48
C ASN A 643 -22.61 -9.74 -17.98
N SER A 644 -21.39 -10.05 -17.56
CA SER A 644 -21.03 -10.15 -16.15
C SER A 644 -21.03 -8.77 -15.48
N LEU A 645 -21.38 -8.72 -14.19
CA LEU A 645 -21.47 -7.49 -13.42
C LEU A 645 -20.66 -7.59 -12.12
N VAL A 646 -19.69 -6.69 -11.94
CA VAL A 646 -18.95 -6.56 -10.67
C VAL A 646 -19.89 -6.00 -9.61
N GLN A 647 -20.20 -6.80 -8.59
CA GLN A 647 -21.16 -6.47 -7.53
C GLN A 647 -20.50 -5.74 -6.35
N GLY A 648 -19.21 -5.97 -6.12
CA GLY A 648 -18.48 -5.39 -5.00
C GLY A 648 -17.20 -6.14 -4.67
N PHE A 649 -16.56 -5.75 -3.57
CA PHE A 649 -15.24 -6.21 -3.15
C PHE A 649 -15.21 -6.60 -1.68
N ILE A 650 -14.50 -7.69 -1.36
CA ILE A 650 -14.31 -8.23 -0.02
C ILE A 650 -12.85 -7.96 0.39
N PRO A 651 -12.57 -7.27 1.51
CA PRO A 651 -11.20 -6.97 1.91
C PRO A 651 -10.46 -8.23 2.39
N THR A 652 -9.19 -8.35 2.01
CA THR A 652 -8.29 -9.44 2.40
C THR A 652 -7.02 -8.88 3.06
N ASP A 653 -6.09 -9.77 3.38
CA ASP A 653 -4.71 -9.39 3.69
C ASP A 653 -3.93 -9.00 2.42
N TRP A 654 -2.69 -8.54 2.59
CA TRP A 654 -1.87 -7.93 1.52
C TRP A 654 -1.53 -8.93 0.40
N TYR A 655 -1.94 -8.55 -0.81
CA TYR A 655 -1.66 -9.23 -2.08
C TYR A 655 -2.28 -10.65 -2.16
N PRO A 656 -3.62 -10.77 -2.24
CA PRO A 656 -4.30 -12.04 -2.48
C PRO A 656 -3.92 -12.62 -3.85
N GLY A 657 -3.28 -13.79 -3.86
CA GLY A 657 -2.79 -14.45 -5.08
C GLY A 657 -3.51 -15.76 -5.43
N SER A 658 -4.34 -16.30 -4.55
CA SER A 658 -5.09 -17.53 -4.81
C SER A 658 -6.40 -17.53 -4.01
N VAL A 659 -7.47 -18.04 -4.61
CA VAL A 659 -8.80 -18.12 -4.00
C VAL A 659 -9.43 -19.47 -4.31
N LEU A 660 -10.06 -20.09 -3.31
CA LEU A 660 -10.98 -21.22 -3.48
C LEU A 660 -12.33 -20.88 -2.88
N ALA A 661 -13.39 -21.28 -3.57
CA ALA A 661 -14.77 -21.10 -3.14
C ALA A 661 -15.44 -22.43 -2.81
N THR A 662 -16.10 -22.48 -1.65
CA THR A 662 -17.09 -23.51 -1.30
C THR A 662 -18.49 -22.91 -1.41
N SER A 663 -19.53 -23.61 -0.93
CA SER A 663 -20.89 -23.07 -0.95
C SER A 663 -21.09 -21.83 -0.06
N ASN A 664 -20.23 -21.64 0.94
CA ASN A 664 -20.43 -20.64 1.98
C ASN A 664 -19.14 -20.00 2.51
N ILE A 665 -17.96 -20.48 2.10
CA ILE A 665 -16.66 -20.02 2.57
C ILE A 665 -15.73 -19.80 1.36
N LEU A 666 -15.01 -18.69 1.39
CA LEU A 666 -13.84 -18.41 0.56
C LEU A 666 -12.56 -18.65 1.38
N PHE A 667 -11.60 -19.34 0.78
CA PHE A 667 -10.24 -19.46 1.30
C PHE A 667 -9.32 -18.66 0.39
N VAL A 668 -8.57 -17.70 0.95
CA VAL A 668 -7.73 -16.79 0.17
C VAL A 668 -6.31 -16.84 0.70
N ALA A 669 -5.33 -17.18 -0.14
CA ALA A 669 -3.92 -17.04 0.20
C ALA A 669 -3.41 -15.66 -0.24
N SER A 670 -2.85 -14.92 0.71
CA SER A 670 -2.28 -13.59 0.48
C SER A 670 -0.78 -13.65 0.67
N ALA A 671 -0.03 -13.38 -0.40
CA ALA A 671 1.41 -13.60 -0.49
C ALA A 671 2.20 -12.77 0.53
N LYS A 672 1.75 -11.55 0.81
CA LYS A 672 2.44 -10.59 1.69
C LYS A 672 1.77 -10.40 3.05
N GLY A 673 0.58 -10.98 3.23
CA GLY A 673 -0.12 -11.06 4.52
C GLY A 673 -0.26 -9.71 5.23
N LEU A 674 0.41 -9.54 6.36
CA LEU A 674 0.34 -8.30 7.15
C LEU A 674 1.57 -7.40 6.94
N GLY A 675 2.48 -7.74 6.02
CA GLY A 675 3.77 -7.07 5.92
C GLY A 675 4.58 -7.21 7.22
N SER A 676 5.03 -6.08 7.77
CA SER A 676 5.87 -6.03 8.97
C SER A 676 5.08 -6.26 10.28
N VAL A 677 5.52 -7.18 11.14
CA VAL A 677 4.84 -7.49 12.40
C VAL A 677 5.82 -7.33 13.59
N PRO A 678 5.62 -6.36 14.50
CA PRO A 678 6.54 -6.14 15.62
C PRO A 678 6.81 -7.39 16.47
N PRO A 679 8.03 -7.61 17.00
CA PRO A 679 9.20 -6.73 16.91
C PRO A 679 10.03 -6.92 15.62
N VAL A 680 9.57 -7.76 14.67
CA VAL A 680 10.33 -8.08 13.47
C VAL A 680 9.80 -7.29 12.29
N VAL A 681 10.64 -6.43 11.73
CA VAL A 681 10.14 -5.26 11.02
C VAL A 681 10.34 -5.30 9.51
N ASN A 682 10.86 -6.42 8.97
CA ASN A 682 10.81 -6.77 7.55
C ASN A 682 10.75 -8.30 7.38
N THR A 683 9.57 -8.91 7.55
CA THR A 683 9.39 -10.36 7.45
C THR A 683 8.46 -10.74 6.32
N GLN A 684 8.82 -11.78 5.58
CA GLN A 684 7.96 -12.42 4.60
C GLN A 684 6.90 -13.26 5.34
N ILE A 685 5.82 -12.61 5.81
CA ILE A 685 4.69 -13.26 6.49
C ILE A 685 3.47 -13.15 5.59
N GLY A 686 3.16 -14.23 4.89
CA GLY A 686 1.89 -14.38 4.20
C GLY A 686 0.76 -14.78 5.13
N SER A 687 -0.41 -15.02 4.56
CA SER A 687 -1.59 -15.40 5.32
C SER A 687 -2.57 -16.22 4.49
N MET A 688 -3.49 -16.89 5.19
CA MET A 688 -4.70 -17.42 4.60
C MET A 688 -5.92 -16.81 5.29
N ASN A 689 -6.78 -16.12 4.55
CA ASN A 689 -8.07 -15.62 5.02
C ASN A 689 -9.16 -16.67 4.80
N ILE A 690 -10.09 -16.78 5.74
CA ILE A 690 -11.25 -17.69 5.72
C ILE A 690 -12.49 -16.83 5.88
N ILE A 691 -13.20 -16.62 4.78
CA ILE A 691 -14.21 -15.57 4.68
C ILE A 691 -15.57 -16.19 4.35
N PRO A 692 -16.60 -16.02 5.20
CA PRO A 692 -17.96 -16.36 4.81
C PRO A 692 -18.39 -15.58 3.56
N VAL A 693 -19.00 -16.25 2.59
CA VAL A 693 -19.52 -15.59 1.38
C VAL A 693 -20.57 -14.55 1.81
N PRO A 694 -20.36 -13.24 1.53
CA PRO A 694 -21.23 -12.20 2.02
C PRO A 694 -22.55 -12.14 1.25
N ASN A 695 -23.62 -11.67 1.90
CA ASN A 695 -24.81 -11.20 1.20
C ASN A 695 -24.56 -9.81 0.59
N LYS A 696 -25.51 -9.28 -0.20
CA LYS A 696 -25.39 -7.98 -0.88
C LYS A 696 -25.09 -6.82 0.07
N GLU A 697 -25.70 -6.82 1.25
CA GLU A 697 -25.59 -5.74 2.22
C GLU A 697 -24.21 -5.73 2.90
N SER A 698 -23.73 -6.90 3.36
CA SER A 698 -22.37 -7.04 3.87
C SER A 698 -21.32 -6.77 2.80
N LEU A 699 -21.57 -7.18 1.55
CA LEU A 699 -20.69 -6.90 0.41
C LEU A 699 -20.56 -5.40 0.16
N SER A 700 -21.65 -4.64 0.27
CA SER A 700 -21.61 -3.18 0.16
C SER A 700 -20.70 -2.55 1.23
N LYS A 701 -20.87 -2.95 2.50
CA LYS A 701 -20.05 -2.47 3.63
C LYS A 701 -18.58 -2.86 3.48
N TYR A 702 -18.30 -4.07 2.97
CA TYR A 702 -16.96 -4.51 2.63
C TYR A 702 -16.35 -3.73 1.46
N THR A 703 -17.14 -3.42 0.45
CA THR A 703 -16.69 -2.63 -0.71
C THR A 703 -16.26 -1.23 -0.28
N ALA A 704 -17.03 -0.58 0.59
CA ALA A 704 -16.63 0.69 1.18
C ALA A 704 -15.34 0.60 2.00
N ARG A 705 -15.14 -0.52 2.74
CA ARG A 705 -13.87 -0.78 3.43
C ARG A 705 -12.71 -0.94 2.47
N VAL A 706 -12.88 -1.65 1.35
CA VAL A 706 -11.85 -1.77 0.31
C VAL A 706 -11.52 -0.40 -0.29
N GLN A 707 -12.51 0.44 -0.58
CA GLN A 707 -12.27 1.77 -1.12
C GLN A 707 -11.50 2.69 -0.16
N GLU A 708 -11.83 2.67 1.14
CA GLU A 708 -11.12 3.45 2.15
C GLU A 708 -9.69 2.93 2.37
N ASN A 709 -9.55 1.61 2.57
CA ASN A 709 -8.26 0.95 2.80
C ASN A 709 -7.29 1.09 1.63
N GLY A 710 -7.82 1.01 0.41
CA GLY A 710 -7.09 1.19 -0.85
C GLY A 710 -6.93 2.65 -1.26
N ARG A 711 -7.49 3.60 -0.51
CA ARG A 711 -7.40 5.05 -0.75
C ARG A 711 -7.93 5.47 -2.14
N VAL A 712 -9.00 4.83 -2.59
CA VAL A 712 -9.67 5.09 -3.88
C VAL A 712 -10.03 6.58 -4.06
N PRO A 713 -10.61 7.27 -3.06
CA PRO A 713 -10.91 8.70 -3.21
C PRO A 713 -9.67 9.57 -3.48
N GLN A 714 -8.52 9.21 -2.91
CA GLN A 714 -7.25 9.94 -3.12
C GLN A 714 -6.70 9.69 -4.53
N ILE A 715 -6.81 8.45 -5.03
CA ILE A 715 -6.44 8.12 -6.41
C ILE A 715 -7.26 8.97 -7.38
N LEU A 716 -8.59 9.00 -7.24
CA LEU A 716 -9.45 9.78 -8.13
C LEU A 716 -9.14 11.28 -8.07
N LYS A 717 -8.83 11.81 -6.88
CA LYS A 717 -8.40 13.21 -6.70
C LYS A 717 -7.07 13.51 -7.39
N ALA A 718 -6.14 12.57 -7.50
CA ALA A 718 -4.84 12.77 -8.15
C ALA A 718 -4.97 13.11 -9.65
N TYR A 719 -6.06 12.67 -10.30
CA TYR A 719 -6.36 12.96 -11.70
C TYR A 719 -7.17 14.25 -11.91
N ALA A 720 -7.51 14.98 -10.84
CA ALA A 720 -8.27 16.21 -10.95
C ALA A 720 -7.45 17.34 -11.60
N THR A 721 -8.01 17.99 -12.61
CA THR A 721 -7.36 19.09 -13.35
C THR A 721 -7.70 20.46 -12.78
N ALA A 722 -6.80 21.42 -13.00
CA ALA A 722 -7.02 22.80 -12.61
C ALA A 722 -8.11 23.47 -13.48
N THR A 723 -9.04 24.18 -12.84
CA THR A 723 -10.15 24.88 -13.52
C THR A 723 -9.84 26.34 -13.85
N ALA A 724 -8.73 26.88 -13.35
CA ALA A 724 -8.27 28.25 -13.61
C ALA A 724 -6.73 28.34 -13.49
N PRO A 725 -6.08 29.30 -14.17
CA PRO A 725 -4.65 29.54 -14.04
C PRO A 725 -4.26 29.85 -12.59
N LYS A 726 -3.27 29.16 -12.05
CA LYS A 726 -2.67 29.40 -10.73
C LYS A 726 -1.23 29.89 -10.87
N ALA A 727 -0.75 30.63 -9.88
CA ALA A 727 0.67 30.97 -9.79
C ALA A 727 1.51 29.70 -9.58
N PRO A 728 2.75 29.64 -10.12
CA PRO A 728 3.62 28.50 -9.90
C PRO A 728 3.93 28.27 -8.42
N VAL A 729 3.86 27.01 -7.99
CA VAL A 729 4.19 26.55 -6.63
C VAL A 729 5.15 25.36 -6.69
N PRO A 730 5.85 24.97 -5.61
CA PRO A 730 6.78 23.85 -5.63
C PRO A 730 6.13 22.54 -6.10
N VAL A 731 5.07 22.12 -5.43
CA VAL A 731 4.28 20.94 -5.79
C VAL A 731 2.85 21.38 -6.06
N PRO A 732 2.38 21.34 -7.30
CA PRO A 732 0.99 21.66 -7.61
C PRO A 732 0.03 20.60 -7.06
N GLU A 733 -1.13 21.03 -6.56
CA GLU A 733 -2.18 20.13 -6.05
C GLU A 733 -3.02 19.49 -7.16
N LYS A 734 -3.14 20.16 -8.31
CA LYS A 734 -3.97 19.74 -9.43
C LYS A 734 -3.15 19.67 -10.70
N LEU A 735 -3.43 18.67 -11.51
CA LEU A 735 -2.78 18.48 -12.80
C LEU A 735 -2.95 19.70 -13.71
N GLY A 736 -1.88 20.04 -14.42
CA GLY A 736 -1.79 21.20 -15.30
C GLY A 736 -1.52 22.55 -14.60
N SER A 737 -1.53 22.60 -13.26
CA SER A 737 -1.05 23.79 -12.55
C SER A 737 0.49 23.87 -12.64
N PRO A 738 1.08 25.06 -12.84
CA PRO A 738 2.52 25.17 -13.05
C PRO A 738 3.33 24.92 -11.77
N SER A 739 4.47 24.25 -11.91
CA SER A 739 5.50 24.18 -10.87
C SER A 739 6.54 25.29 -11.01
N VAL A 740 7.19 25.68 -9.90
CA VAL A 740 8.42 26.51 -9.93
C VAL A 740 9.63 25.74 -10.50
N PHE A 741 9.58 24.42 -10.51
CA PHE A 741 10.65 23.57 -11.01
C PHE A 741 10.49 23.31 -12.51
N LYS A 742 11.63 23.25 -13.21
CA LYS A 742 11.74 22.84 -14.62
C LYS A 742 12.53 21.55 -14.79
N HIS A 743 13.34 21.20 -13.79
CA HIS A 743 14.18 20.00 -13.80
C HIS A 743 13.95 19.20 -12.52
N VAL A 744 13.86 17.89 -12.69
CA VAL A 744 13.87 16.90 -11.62
C VAL A 744 15.12 16.05 -11.82
N LEU A 745 15.93 15.93 -10.77
CA LEU A 745 17.01 14.94 -10.68
C LEU A 745 16.62 13.90 -9.63
N TYR A 746 16.44 12.66 -10.08
CA TYR A 746 16.07 11.54 -9.24
C TYR A 746 17.25 10.58 -9.13
N ILE A 747 17.76 10.41 -7.91
CA ILE A 747 18.92 9.59 -7.61
C ILE A 747 18.46 8.37 -6.83
N ILE A 748 18.68 7.19 -7.40
CA ILE A 748 18.41 5.89 -6.78
C ILE A 748 19.74 5.28 -6.34
N LYS A 749 19.77 4.81 -5.09
CA LYS A 749 20.90 4.20 -4.41
C LYS A 749 20.55 2.79 -3.88
N GLU A 750 21.49 2.13 -3.17
CA GLU A 750 21.38 0.72 -2.76
C GLU A 750 21.39 0.45 -1.24
N ASN A 751 20.36 -0.29 -0.83
CA ASN A 751 20.16 -1.09 0.40
C ASN A 751 20.56 -0.46 1.74
N LYS A 752 19.96 0.69 2.09
CA LYS A 752 20.10 1.26 3.44
C LYS A 752 18.78 1.51 4.13
N THR A 753 18.74 1.15 5.41
CA THR A 753 17.70 1.60 6.30
C THR A 753 18.00 3.00 6.86
N TYR A 754 16.97 3.69 7.35
CA TYR A 754 17.09 5.00 7.99
C TYR A 754 18.08 4.95 9.15
N ASP A 755 17.93 3.99 10.07
CA ASP A 755 18.80 3.90 11.23
C ASP A 755 20.26 3.60 10.87
N GLN A 756 20.54 2.85 9.79
CA GLN A 756 21.90 2.53 9.38
C GLN A 756 22.73 3.77 8.98
N ILE A 757 22.08 4.80 8.44
CA ILE A 757 22.72 6.06 7.99
C ILE A 757 22.48 7.21 8.97
N LEU A 758 21.22 7.49 9.32
CA LEU A 758 20.80 8.69 10.06
C LEU A 758 20.36 8.39 11.51
N GLY A 759 20.58 7.17 12.00
CA GLY A 759 20.17 6.75 13.35
C GLY A 759 20.81 7.57 14.47
N ASP A 760 21.96 8.21 14.23
CA ASP A 760 22.65 9.12 15.16
C ASP A 760 22.14 10.58 15.09
N MET A 761 21.20 10.92 14.21
CA MET A 761 20.57 12.24 14.15
C MET A 761 19.44 12.39 15.18
N SER A 762 19.78 12.91 16.36
CA SER A 762 18.84 13.14 17.49
C SER A 762 17.59 13.99 17.18
N GLN A 763 17.59 14.73 16.06
CA GLN A 763 16.47 15.56 15.61
C GLN A 763 15.31 14.74 15.04
N GLY A 764 15.58 13.52 14.57
CA GLY A 764 14.59 12.59 14.03
C GLY A 764 14.33 11.43 14.97
N ASN A 765 13.40 10.57 14.59
CA ASN A 765 13.18 9.29 15.24
C ASN A 765 14.25 8.26 14.81
N GLY A 766 15.51 8.46 15.21
CA GLY A 766 16.63 7.55 14.92
C GLY A 766 17.11 6.77 16.14
N TRP A 767 17.71 5.60 15.91
CA TRP A 767 18.37 4.79 16.96
C TRP A 767 19.89 4.68 16.74
N PRO A 768 20.73 5.35 17.54
CA PRO A 768 22.19 5.40 17.32
C PRO A 768 22.90 4.05 17.38
N ASP A 769 22.42 3.10 18.19
CA ASP A 769 22.99 1.74 18.27
C ASP A 769 22.92 0.99 16.93
N PHE A 770 21.93 1.29 16.09
CA PHE A 770 21.75 0.68 14.77
C PHE A 770 22.51 1.41 13.65
N CYS A 771 23.02 2.61 13.93
CA CYS A 771 23.81 3.41 13.00
C CYS A 771 25.15 2.74 12.69
N LEU A 772 25.32 2.31 11.43
CA LEU A 772 26.58 1.76 10.92
C LEU A 772 27.47 2.85 10.32
N TYR A 773 26.86 3.82 9.66
CA TYR A 773 27.59 4.81 8.87
C TYR A 773 27.28 6.20 9.41
N PRO A 774 27.76 6.52 10.63
CA PRO A 774 27.48 7.79 11.29
C PRO A 774 28.06 8.97 10.51
N GLN A 775 27.82 10.18 10.98
CA GLN A 775 28.29 11.42 10.33
C GLN A 775 29.78 11.41 9.92
N ASN A 776 30.65 10.71 10.65
CA ASN A 776 32.06 10.58 10.27
C ASN A 776 32.26 9.81 8.94
N VAL A 777 31.41 8.82 8.63
CA VAL A 777 31.45 8.04 7.39
C VAL A 777 30.65 8.70 6.27
N SER A 778 29.47 9.25 6.60
CA SER A 778 28.53 9.83 5.63
C SER A 778 28.25 11.33 5.87
N PRO A 779 29.29 12.19 5.89
CA PRO A 779 29.13 13.60 6.26
C PRO A 779 28.16 14.36 5.35
N ASN A 780 28.07 14.02 4.06
CA ASN A 780 27.18 14.71 3.13
C ASN A 780 25.71 14.33 3.35
N HIS A 781 25.37 13.06 3.58
CA HIS A 781 23.99 12.65 3.91
C HIS A 781 23.48 13.41 5.14
N HIS A 782 24.30 13.45 6.19
CA HIS A 782 23.98 14.15 7.43
C HIS A 782 23.82 15.66 7.23
N ALA A 783 24.74 16.28 6.48
CA ALA A 783 24.70 17.72 6.22
C ALA A 783 23.50 18.11 5.35
N LEU A 784 23.16 17.30 4.35
CA LEU A 784 21.99 17.49 3.50
C LEU A 784 20.69 17.38 4.32
N ALA A 785 20.54 16.34 5.14
CA ALA A 785 19.38 16.18 6.02
C ALA A 785 19.26 17.34 7.04
N ALA A 786 20.38 17.80 7.60
CA ALA A 786 20.39 18.91 8.55
C ALA A 786 20.11 20.29 7.90
N GLN A 787 20.63 20.53 6.69
CA GLN A 787 20.45 21.81 5.98
C GLN A 787 19.03 21.92 5.39
N TYR A 788 18.48 20.83 4.88
CA TYR A 788 17.16 20.77 4.25
C TYR A 788 16.12 20.18 5.23
N VAL A 789 15.43 19.12 4.82
CA VAL A 789 14.50 18.38 5.68
C VAL A 789 15.09 17.05 6.09
N LEU A 790 14.89 16.68 7.35
CA LEU A 790 15.10 15.33 7.85
C LEU A 790 13.78 14.57 7.79
N LEU A 791 13.69 13.57 6.92
CA LEU A 791 12.54 12.68 6.80
C LEU A 791 12.75 11.45 7.68
N ASP A 792 12.00 11.31 8.77
CA ASP A 792 12.15 10.20 9.73
C ASP A 792 11.05 9.13 9.64
N ASN A 793 10.15 9.27 8.66
CA ASN A 793 8.99 8.43 8.39
C ASN A 793 8.82 8.14 6.87
N TYR A 794 9.93 7.87 6.17
CA TYR A 794 9.96 7.51 4.75
C TYR A 794 10.24 6.01 4.56
N TYR A 795 9.48 5.35 3.67
CA TYR A 795 9.56 3.90 3.48
C TYR A 795 9.84 3.49 2.03
N CYS A 796 10.65 2.45 1.84
CA CYS A 796 10.66 1.70 0.58
C CYS A 796 9.44 0.77 0.51
N ASN A 797 8.84 0.63 -0.66
CA ASN A 797 7.73 -0.30 -0.87
C ASN A 797 8.25 -1.74 -1.15
N GLY A 798 9.45 -1.83 -1.74
CA GLY A 798 10.16 -3.07 -2.02
C GLY A 798 10.95 -3.61 -0.82
N VAL A 799 11.30 -4.90 -0.88
CA VAL A 799 12.11 -5.61 0.12
C VAL A 799 13.41 -6.16 -0.45
N ASN A 800 13.63 -5.99 -1.75
CA ASN A 800 14.83 -6.33 -2.50
C ASN A 800 14.92 -5.44 -3.74
N SER A 801 16.07 -5.37 -4.39
CA SER A 801 16.28 -4.50 -5.53
C SER A 801 15.43 -4.87 -6.76
N ALA A 802 15.04 -6.14 -6.95
CA ALA A 802 14.17 -6.50 -8.09
C ALA A 802 12.79 -5.82 -8.00
N ASP A 803 12.15 -5.87 -6.83
CA ASP A 803 10.88 -5.16 -6.60
C ASP A 803 11.09 -3.67 -6.25
N GLY A 804 12.22 -3.31 -5.63
CA GLY A 804 12.61 -1.95 -5.26
C GLY A 804 12.82 -1.01 -6.45
N HIS A 805 13.56 -1.46 -7.47
CA HIS A 805 13.69 -0.74 -8.73
C HIS A 805 12.36 -0.60 -9.46
N SER A 806 11.52 -1.65 -9.45
CA SER A 806 10.18 -1.61 -10.05
C SER A 806 9.29 -0.58 -9.34
N TRP A 807 9.28 -0.56 -8.00
CA TRP A 807 8.58 0.47 -7.22
C TRP A 807 9.11 1.89 -7.47
N SER A 808 10.42 2.03 -7.66
CA SER A 808 11.06 3.33 -7.87
C SER A 808 10.89 3.88 -9.29
N THR A 809 10.66 3.02 -10.29
CA THR A 809 10.63 3.45 -11.70
C THR A 809 9.28 3.24 -12.38
N GLU A 810 8.49 2.28 -11.93
CA GLU A 810 7.16 1.95 -12.47
C GLU A 810 6.05 2.28 -11.47
N GLY A 811 6.40 2.50 -10.19
CA GLY A 811 5.43 2.71 -9.13
C GLY A 811 4.57 1.48 -8.85
N TYR A 812 4.93 0.31 -9.37
CA TYR A 812 4.14 -0.92 -9.29
C TYR A 812 5.06 -2.15 -9.40
N VAL A 813 4.60 -3.30 -8.89
CA VAL A 813 5.28 -4.59 -9.01
C VAL A 813 4.28 -5.62 -9.55
N THR A 814 4.68 -6.35 -10.58
CA THR A 814 3.84 -7.38 -11.21
C THR A 814 3.70 -8.62 -10.33
N ASP A 815 2.66 -9.40 -10.59
CA ASP A 815 2.41 -10.70 -9.96
C ASP A 815 3.58 -11.67 -10.12
N HIS A 816 4.30 -11.59 -11.24
CA HIS A 816 5.55 -12.31 -11.47
C HIS A 816 6.53 -12.10 -10.31
N LEU A 817 6.85 -10.84 -10.01
CA LEU A 817 7.83 -10.52 -8.95
C LEU A 817 7.25 -10.77 -7.56
N GLU A 818 5.96 -10.51 -7.32
CA GLU A 818 5.35 -10.72 -6.00
C GLU A 818 5.28 -12.20 -5.58
N ARG A 819 5.24 -13.12 -6.55
CA ARG A 819 5.16 -14.58 -6.34
C ARG A 819 6.50 -15.32 -6.44
N SER A 820 7.53 -14.74 -7.07
CA SER A 820 8.83 -15.40 -7.33
C SER A 820 9.81 -15.40 -6.12
N PHE A 821 9.32 -15.77 -4.93
CA PHE A 821 10.14 -15.80 -3.70
C PHE A 821 10.57 -17.20 -3.29
N GLY A 822 9.90 -18.26 -3.74
CA GLY A 822 10.35 -19.63 -3.51
C GLY A 822 11.54 -19.96 -4.42
N GLY A 823 12.61 -20.49 -3.84
CA GLY A 823 13.84 -20.82 -4.57
C GLY A 823 14.62 -19.63 -5.15
N PHE A 824 14.11 -18.40 -5.01
CA PHE A 824 14.67 -17.16 -5.58
C PHE A 824 14.89 -17.21 -7.12
N THR A 825 14.05 -17.95 -7.84
CA THR A 825 14.10 -18.08 -9.30
C THR A 825 13.29 -16.98 -10.00
N ARG A 826 13.72 -15.71 -9.88
CA ARG A 826 13.00 -14.54 -10.44
C ARG A 826 13.75 -13.87 -11.59
N GLY A 827 13.01 -13.20 -12.48
CA GLY A 827 13.55 -12.20 -13.42
C GLY A 827 13.95 -10.90 -12.72
N TYR A 828 14.62 -10.01 -13.45
CA TYR A 828 15.07 -8.72 -12.93
C TYR A 828 14.66 -7.58 -13.88
N PRO A 829 14.39 -6.35 -13.40
CA PRO A 829 13.95 -5.27 -14.28
C PRO A 829 15.05 -4.68 -15.17
N TYR A 830 16.29 -5.20 -15.14
CA TYR A 830 17.45 -4.71 -15.93
C TYR A 830 17.45 -5.19 -17.39
N GLY A 831 16.30 -5.61 -17.92
CA GLY A 831 16.08 -5.98 -19.31
C GLY A 831 16.44 -7.41 -19.66
N ASP A 832 16.66 -8.27 -18.67
CA ASP A 832 16.79 -9.71 -18.84
C ASP A 832 15.44 -10.45 -18.86
N ASP A 833 14.38 -9.84 -18.30
CA ASP A 833 13.04 -10.41 -18.36
C ASP A 833 11.93 -9.37 -18.61
N ALA A 834 11.45 -9.30 -19.85
CA ALA A 834 10.41 -8.36 -20.28
C ALA A 834 9.00 -8.66 -19.74
N LEU A 835 8.77 -9.82 -19.11
CA LEU A 835 7.51 -10.14 -18.42
C LEU A 835 7.47 -9.61 -16.99
N THR A 836 8.57 -9.04 -16.47
CA THR A 836 8.56 -8.44 -15.13
C THR A 836 7.91 -7.05 -15.10
N TYR A 837 7.78 -6.40 -16.25
CA TYR A 837 7.36 -5.00 -16.37
C TYR A 837 5.84 -4.80 -16.30
N SER A 838 5.45 -3.75 -15.57
CA SER A 838 4.10 -3.24 -15.46
C SER A 838 3.55 -2.77 -16.80
N SER A 839 2.27 -3.03 -17.06
CA SER A 839 1.56 -2.50 -18.22
C SER A 839 1.48 -0.97 -18.28
N SER A 840 1.59 -0.29 -17.13
CA SER A 840 1.69 1.18 -17.09
C SER A 840 3.03 1.68 -17.64
N GLY A 841 4.05 0.83 -17.67
CA GLY A 841 5.41 1.16 -18.05
C GLY A 841 6.12 2.01 -17.00
N PHE A 842 7.23 2.62 -17.43
CA PHE A 842 8.14 3.35 -16.56
C PHE A 842 7.89 4.86 -16.57
N ILE A 843 8.35 5.55 -15.54
CA ILE A 843 8.23 7.01 -15.39
C ILE A 843 8.79 7.77 -16.60
N TRP A 844 9.88 7.30 -17.21
CA TRP A 844 10.39 7.95 -18.42
C TRP A 844 9.50 7.74 -19.65
N ASN A 845 8.76 6.63 -19.75
CA ASN A 845 7.77 6.47 -20.80
C ASN A 845 6.66 7.52 -20.62
N ASN A 846 6.21 7.75 -19.39
CA ASN A 846 5.20 8.75 -19.07
C ASN A 846 5.70 10.17 -19.41
N VAL A 847 6.94 10.51 -19.03
CA VAL A 847 7.60 11.79 -19.37
C VAL A 847 7.65 12.01 -20.90
N LEU A 848 8.13 11.01 -21.65
CA LEU A 848 8.27 11.11 -23.10
C LEU A 848 6.90 11.19 -23.81
N ALA A 849 5.90 10.45 -23.32
CA ALA A 849 4.54 10.48 -23.86
C ALA A 849 3.87 11.87 -23.74
N HIS A 850 4.28 12.67 -22.75
CA HIS A 850 3.80 14.03 -22.53
C HIS A 850 4.70 15.11 -23.16
N GLY A 851 5.61 14.73 -24.07
CA GLY A 851 6.44 15.67 -24.83
C GLY A 851 7.55 16.32 -24.01
N LEU A 852 7.89 15.77 -22.85
CA LEU A 852 8.97 16.23 -21.99
C LEU A 852 10.28 15.50 -22.31
N SER A 853 11.39 16.06 -21.84
CA SER A 853 12.74 15.55 -22.13
C SER A 853 13.31 14.72 -20.98
N PHE A 854 14.01 13.64 -21.33
CA PHE A 854 14.53 12.65 -20.38
C PHE A 854 16.01 12.35 -20.60
N ARG A 855 16.74 12.06 -19.51
CA ARG A 855 18.12 11.54 -19.52
C ARG A 855 18.33 10.49 -18.43
N ASN A 856 18.99 9.39 -18.79
CA ASN A 856 19.37 8.33 -17.86
C ASN A 856 20.89 8.32 -17.59
N TYR A 857 21.26 8.33 -16.31
CA TYR A 857 22.62 8.20 -15.78
C TYR A 857 22.76 6.91 -14.96
N GLY A 858 22.88 5.78 -15.63
CA GLY A 858 23.28 4.51 -15.00
C GLY A 858 22.15 3.65 -14.41
N GLU A 859 20.90 4.10 -14.45
CA GLU A 859 19.76 3.34 -13.93
C GLU A 859 19.31 2.25 -14.91
N LEU A 860 19.06 1.03 -14.42
CA LEU A 860 18.69 -0.17 -15.22
C LEU A 860 19.66 -0.52 -16.36
N TYR A 861 20.97 -0.24 -16.21
CA TYR A 861 21.99 -0.79 -17.09
C TYR A 861 23.34 -1.00 -16.39
N VAL A 862 24.11 -1.98 -16.84
CA VAL A 862 25.38 -2.40 -16.21
C VAL A 862 26.60 -1.92 -16.99
N SER A 863 27.74 -1.81 -16.31
CA SER A 863 29.00 -1.41 -16.95
C SER A 863 30.15 -2.39 -16.71
N GLY A 864 30.97 -2.59 -17.74
CA GLY A 864 32.19 -3.37 -17.65
C GLY A 864 33.39 -2.50 -17.23
N PRO A 865 34.18 -2.88 -16.20
CA PRO A 865 35.36 -2.11 -15.76
C PRO A 865 36.57 -2.20 -16.70
N GLY A 866 36.43 -2.88 -17.85
CA GLY A 866 37.50 -3.05 -18.84
C GLY A 866 38.69 -3.86 -18.32
N GLY A 867 38.47 -4.76 -17.36
CA GLY A 867 39.52 -5.55 -16.71
C GLY A 867 40.33 -4.80 -15.64
N ASN A 868 40.01 -3.54 -15.36
CA ASN A 868 40.66 -2.78 -14.28
C ASN A 868 40.06 -3.13 -12.92
N THR A 869 40.91 -3.14 -11.91
CA THR A 869 40.51 -3.20 -10.50
C THR A 869 40.02 -1.85 -10.00
N TRP A 870 39.29 -1.84 -8.88
CA TRP A 870 38.83 -0.62 -8.23
C TRP A 870 39.97 0.38 -7.99
N LEU A 871 41.10 -0.08 -7.43
CA LEU A 871 42.27 0.76 -7.17
C LEU A 871 42.88 1.37 -8.44
N GLN A 872 42.94 0.62 -9.54
CA GLN A 872 43.46 1.13 -10.80
C GLN A 872 42.56 2.23 -11.37
N ILE A 873 41.25 2.06 -11.26
CA ILE A 873 40.27 3.07 -11.69
C ILE A 873 40.36 4.31 -10.82
N TYR A 874 40.42 4.15 -9.49
CA TYR A 874 40.57 5.25 -8.56
C TYR A 874 41.89 6.01 -8.75
N ALA A 875 43.01 5.29 -8.96
CA ALA A 875 44.30 5.89 -9.28
C ALA A 875 44.28 6.63 -10.62
N ALA A 876 43.59 6.11 -11.65
CA ALA A 876 43.43 6.82 -12.91
C ALA A 876 42.64 8.14 -12.69
N TYR A 877 41.55 8.07 -11.94
CA TYR A 877 40.73 9.23 -11.60
C TYR A 877 41.52 10.32 -10.84
N THR A 878 42.24 9.95 -9.77
CA THR A 878 43.03 10.91 -8.97
C THR A 878 44.19 11.53 -9.76
N ASN A 879 44.75 10.81 -10.73
CA ASN A 879 45.77 11.32 -11.64
C ASN A 879 45.20 12.12 -12.84
N GLY A 880 43.88 12.25 -12.96
CA GLY A 880 43.23 12.95 -14.07
C GLY A 880 43.20 12.16 -15.40
N THR A 881 43.53 10.87 -15.36
CA THR A 881 43.52 9.96 -16.52
C THR A 881 42.08 9.53 -16.86
N GLN A 882 41.72 9.62 -18.13
CA GLN A 882 40.39 9.24 -18.61
C GLN A 882 40.31 7.75 -18.93
N LEU A 883 39.40 7.05 -18.25
CA LEU A 883 39.01 5.69 -18.62
C LEU A 883 37.68 5.70 -19.39
N GLN A 884 37.58 4.73 -20.30
CA GLN A 884 36.38 4.42 -21.07
C GLN A 884 35.76 3.14 -20.52
N PHE A 885 34.44 3.13 -20.37
CA PHE A 885 33.70 2.00 -19.86
C PHE A 885 32.70 1.53 -20.92
N ALA A 886 32.50 0.22 -21.00
CA ALA A 886 31.45 -0.35 -21.82
C ALA A 886 30.14 -0.34 -21.02
N ASN A 887 29.07 0.19 -21.61
CA ASN A 887 27.74 0.22 -21.01
C ASN A 887 26.84 -0.78 -21.75
N TYR A 888 26.10 -1.58 -20.99
CA TYR A 888 25.19 -2.62 -21.49
C TYR A 888 23.78 -2.33 -21.02
N VAL A 889 22.98 -1.75 -21.91
CA VAL A 889 21.56 -1.45 -21.68
C VAL A 889 20.75 -2.54 -22.38
N ASN A 890 19.92 -3.29 -21.66
CA ASN A 890 19.12 -4.37 -22.25
C ASN A 890 17.70 -3.93 -22.63
N ILE A 891 17.22 -2.80 -22.08
CA ILE A 891 15.94 -2.20 -22.46
C ILE A 891 16.14 -1.31 -23.70
N ASP A 892 15.67 -1.79 -24.86
CA ASP A 892 15.88 -1.10 -26.14
C ASP A 892 15.30 0.32 -26.18
N SER A 893 14.12 0.52 -25.59
CA SER A 893 13.43 1.81 -25.53
C SER A 893 14.19 2.86 -24.69
N LEU A 894 15.03 2.40 -23.75
CA LEU A 894 15.81 3.23 -22.83
C LEU A 894 17.15 3.68 -23.45
N LYS A 895 17.74 2.86 -24.33
CA LYS A 895 19.08 3.07 -24.95
C LYS A 895 19.33 4.50 -25.46
N PRO A 896 18.41 5.14 -26.23
CA PRO A 896 18.69 6.47 -26.80
C PRO A 896 18.87 7.57 -25.76
N TYR A 897 18.36 7.35 -24.55
CA TYR A 897 18.35 8.34 -23.48
C TYR A 897 19.48 8.13 -22.46
N CYS A 898 20.17 6.99 -22.50
CA CYS A 898 21.31 6.69 -21.63
C CYS A 898 22.52 7.56 -21.94
N SER A 899 23.24 7.97 -20.90
CA SER A 899 24.56 8.56 -21.05
C SER A 899 25.58 7.52 -21.52
N THR A 900 26.30 7.87 -22.58
CA THR A 900 27.44 7.10 -23.08
C THR A 900 28.72 7.38 -22.30
N ASN A 901 28.72 8.37 -21.40
CA ASN A 901 29.87 8.79 -20.61
C ASN A 901 29.77 8.36 -19.14
N TYR A 902 28.56 8.12 -18.65
CA TYR A 902 28.28 7.68 -17.28
C TYR A 902 28.24 6.15 -17.19
N PRO A 903 29.06 5.52 -16.32
CA PRO A 903 28.99 4.08 -16.10
C PRO A 903 27.78 3.72 -15.20
N GLY A 904 27.02 2.71 -15.61
CA GLY A 904 25.93 2.12 -14.83
C GLY A 904 26.41 1.22 -13.71
N PHE A 905 25.56 0.29 -13.26
CA PHE A 905 25.81 -0.53 -12.08
C PHE A 905 27.05 -1.42 -12.26
N THR A 906 27.96 -1.28 -11.29
CA THR A 906 29.10 -2.18 -11.02
C THR A 906 29.81 -1.67 -9.76
N LEU A 907 30.19 -2.59 -8.87
CA LEU A 907 30.86 -2.26 -7.60
C LEU A 907 32.38 -2.06 -7.77
N THR A 908 32.91 -2.22 -8.98
CA THR A 908 34.33 -2.00 -9.29
C THR A 908 34.63 -0.56 -9.69
N ILE A 909 33.65 0.19 -10.17
CA ILE A 909 33.82 1.60 -10.54
C ILE A 909 33.43 2.48 -9.34
N PRO A 910 34.30 3.37 -8.84
CA PRO A 910 33.97 4.28 -7.74
C PRO A 910 32.88 5.30 -8.12
N ASP A 911 32.01 5.65 -7.18
CA ASP A 911 30.95 6.65 -7.40
C ASP A 911 31.52 8.06 -7.59
N VAL A 912 32.68 8.39 -7.04
CA VAL A 912 33.35 9.67 -7.35
C VAL A 912 33.71 9.82 -8.84
N VAL A 913 33.88 8.70 -9.56
CA VAL A 913 34.05 8.68 -11.03
C VAL A 913 32.72 8.97 -11.70
N ARG A 914 31.63 8.31 -11.27
CA ARG A 914 30.26 8.59 -11.76
C ARG A 914 29.89 10.07 -11.60
N ALA A 915 30.12 10.63 -10.41
CA ALA A 915 29.90 12.05 -10.14
C ALA A 915 30.72 12.96 -11.07
N ASP A 916 32.00 12.68 -11.30
CA ASP A 916 32.83 13.46 -12.24
C ASP A 916 32.30 13.39 -13.68
N LYS A 917 31.83 12.22 -14.14
CA LYS A 917 31.25 12.05 -15.49
C LYS A 917 29.96 12.85 -15.64
N PHE A 918 29.07 12.80 -14.66
CA PHE A 918 27.83 13.59 -14.64
C PHE A 918 28.12 15.11 -14.61
N ILE A 919 29.00 15.56 -13.72
CA ILE A 919 29.33 16.99 -13.56
C ILE A 919 29.86 17.60 -14.86
N ARG A 920 30.57 16.82 -15.68
CA ARG A 920 31.02 17.27 -17.00
C ARG A 920 29.88 17.44 -17.98
N GLU A 921 28.93 16.49 -18.04
CA GLU A 921 27.73 16.65 -18.87
C GLU A 921 26.88 17.83 -18.40
N LEU A 922 26.74 18.04 -17.09
CA LEU A 922 26.02 19.19 -16.53
C LEU A 922 26.67 20.52 -16.97
N LYS A 923 28.00 20.64 -16.94
CA LYS A 923 28.71 21.84 -17.42
C LYS A 923 28.46 22.11 -18.92
N VAL A 924 28.37 21.06 -19.73
CA VAL A 924 28.00 21.18 -21.16
C VAL A 924 26.55 21.64 -21.30
N ALA A 925 25.62 21.05 -20.56
CA ALA A 925 24.21 21.46 -20.52
C ALA A 925 24.06 22.95 -20.13
N GLN A 926 24.81 23.42 -19.13
CA GLN A 926 24.83 24.83 -18.73
C GLN A 926 25.31 25.74 -19.85
N SER A 927 26.37 25.34 -20.56
CA SER A 927 26.93 26.12 -21.67
C SER A 927 25.94 26.21 -22.85
N ASN A 928 25.12 25.17 -23.04
CA ASN A 928 24.10 25.10 -24.08
C ASN A 928 22.74 25.70 -23.66
N GLY A 929 22.55 26.01 -22.37
CA GLY A 929 21.28 26.52 -21.83
C GLY A 929 20.13 25.50 -21.79
N PHE A 930 20.43 24.20 -21.98
CA PHE A 930 19.42 23.14 -21.99
C PHE A 930 19.87 21.96 -21.13
N TRP A 931 19.01 21.57 -20.20
CA TRP A 931 19.12 20.33 -19.42
C TRP A 931 17.75 19.64 -19.44
N PRO A 932 17.67 18.31 -19.55
CA PRO A 932 16.38 17.63 -19.64
C PRO A 932 15.47 17.87 -18.43
N THR A 933 14.16 17.77 -18.65
CA THR A 933 13.13 17.96 -17.63
C THR A 933 13.24 16.90 -16.54
N PHE A 934 13.41 15.63 -16.92
CA PHE A 934 13.59 14.52 -16.00
C PHE A 934 14.97 13.89 -16.21
N ASN A 935 15.72 13.73 -15.11
CA ASN A 935 17.03 13.08 -15.11
C ASN A 935 17.00 12.02 -14.01
N ILE A 936 17.29 10.76 -14.37
CA ILE A 936 17.40 9.67 -13.41
C ILE A 936 18.85 9.21 -13.30
N MET A 937 19.28 8.81 -12.10
CA MET A 937 20.67 8.45 -11.82
C MET A 937 20.77 7.29 -10.84
N GLY A 938 21.55 6.27 -11.19
CA GLY A 938 21.96 5.21 -10.27
C GLY A 938 23.31 5.52 -9.60
N LEU A 939 23.37 5.36 -8.28
CA LEU A 939 24.59 5.45 -7.44
C LEU A 939 24.66 4.27 -6.46
N GLY A 940 25.08 3.10 -6.94
CA GLY A 940 25.03 1.86 -6.17
C GLY A 940 26.29 1.49 -5.38
N GLY A 941 27.28 2.37 -5.23
CA GLY A 941 28.53 2.02 -4.53
C GLY A 941 28.34 1.69 -3.04
N ASP A 942 27.23 2.12 -2.44
CA ASP A 942 26.87 1.79 -1.07
C ASP A 942 26.23 0.41 -0.89
N HIS A 943 25.93 -0.34 -1.95
CA HIS A 943 25.65 -1.78 -1.87
C HIS A 943 26.82 -2.53 -1.19
N THR A 944 28.05 -2.07 -1.42
CA THR A 944 29.32 -2.67 -0.96
C THR A 944 29.53 -4.11 -1.46
N VAL A 945 30.73 -4.66 -1.22
CA VAL A 945 31.02 -6.10 -1.44
C VAL A 945 31.49 -6.78 -0.14
N ALA A 946 30.95 -6.33 0.99
CA ALA A 946 31.31 -6.84 2.31
C ALA A 946 32.83 -6.80 2.57
N ASN A 947 33.41 -7.86 3.14
CA ASN A 947 34.85 -7.97 3.42
C ASN A 947 35.61 -8.69 2.28
N THR A 948 35.14 -8.59 1.03
CA THR A 948 35.76 -9.26 -0.13
C THR A 948 37.13 -8.65 -0.45
N PRO A 949 38.23 -9.44 -0.46
CA PRO A 949 39.56 -8.94 -0.79
C PRO A 949 39.65 -8.27 -2.17
N GLY A 950 40.43 -7.19 -2.27
CA GLY A 950 40.62 -6.47 -3.53
C GLY A 950 39.58 -5.38 -3.81
N TYR A 951 38.61 -5.20 -2.92
CA TYR A 951 37.62 -4.13 -2.93
C TYR A 951 37.72 -3.25 -1.67
N PRO A 952 37.18 -2.02 -1.69
CA PRO A 952 37.16 -1.16 -0.52
C PRO A 952 36.41 -1.80 0.66
N ILE A 953 36.81 -1.47 1.89
CA ILE A 953 36.04 -1.84 3.09
C ILE A 953 34.63 -1.19 3.04
N PRO A 954 33.61 -1.74 3.74
CA PRO A 954 32.26 -1.20 3.68
C PRO A 954 32.14 0.30 3.99
N THR A 955 32.85 0.81 5.01
CA THR A 955 32.83 2.25 5.33
C THR A 955 33.50 3.13 4.28
N ALA A 956 34.49 2.61 3.54
CA ALA A 956 35.12 3.34 2.43
C ALA A 956 34.20 3.38 1.20
N SER A 957 33.45 2.30 0.94
CA SER A 957 32.44 2.24 -0.12
C SER A 957 31.31 3.24 0.12
N VAL A 958 30.77 3.30 1.35
CA VAL A 958 29.75 4.28 1.72
C VAL A 958 30.29 5.72 1.71
N ALA A 959 31.54 5.93 2.10
CA ALA A 959 32.17 7.26 2.02
C ALA A 959 32.41 7.73 0.57
N ASP A 960 32.70 6.82 -0.37
CA ASP A 960 32.81 7.10 -1.81
C ASP A 960 31.46 7.57 -2.37
N ASN A 961 30.41 6.80 -2.07
CA ASN A 961 29.04 7.14 -2.43
C ASN A 961 28.56 8.47 -1.81
N ASP A 962 28.83 8.71 -0.53
CA ASP A 962 28.51 9.96 0.17
C ASP A 962 29.19 11.18 -0.46
N LEU A 963 30.50 11.08 -0.75
CA LEU A 963 31.24 12.16 -1.41
C LEU A 963 30.72 12.41 -2.83
N ALA A 964 30.43 11.35 -3.58
CA ALA A 964 29.85 11.45 -4.91
C ALA A 964 28.51 12.20 -4.90
N LEU A 965 27.60 11.82 -3.99
CA LEU A 965 26.32 12.49 -3.79
C LEU A 965 26.51 13.97 -3.46
N GLY A 966 27.38 14.28 -2.49
CA GLY A 966 27.66 15.67 -2.10
C GLY A 966 28.14 16.53 -3.26
N ARG A 967 29.05 16.00 -4.09
CA ARG A 967 29.58 16.68 -5.29
C ARG A 967 28.52 16.88 -6.37
N ILE A 968 27.63 15.92 -6.57
CA ILE A 968 26.52 16.03 -7.52
C ILE A 968 25.55 17.13 -7.06
N VAL A 969 25.13 17.11 -5.80
CA VAL A 969 24.21 18.11 -5.24
C VAL A 969 24.83 19.50 -5.25
N GLU A 970 26.10 19.65 -4.88
CA GLU A 970 26.82 20.92 -5.00
C GLU A 970 26.82 21.43 -6.45
N ALA A 971 27.17 20.57 -7.42
CA ALA A 971 27.25 20.97 -8.81
C ALA A 971 25.90 21.44 -9.36
N VAL A 972 24.80 20.73 -9.03
CA VAL A 972 23.45 21.11 -9.46
C VAL A 972 22.99 22.40 -8.79
N THR A 973 23.12 22.51 -7.46
CA THR A 973 22.64 23.68 -6.71
C THR A 973 23.40 24.96 -7.02
N LYS A 974 24.67 24.86 -7.46
CA LYS A 974 25.48 25.99 -7.93
C LYS A 974 25.42 26.23 -9.45
N SER A 975 24.67 25.42 -10.19
CA SER A 975 24.51 25.57 -11.64
C SER A 975 23.52 26.68 -12.01
N SER A 976 23.48 27.05 -13.29
CA SER A 976 22.45 27.94 -13.84
C SER A 976 21.02 27.37 -13.76
N PHE A 977 20.88 26.06 -13.53
CA PHE A 977 19.59 25.39 -13.34
C PHE A 977 19.19 25.30 -11.86
N GLY A 978 20.10 25.54 -10.92
CA GLY A 978 19.87 25.30 -9.48
C GLY A 978 18.64 26.02 -8.90
N SER A 979 18.27 27.18 -9.46
CA SER A 979 17.10 27.96 -9.03
C SER A 979 15.73 27.30 -9.32
N ASN A 980 15.68 26.34 -10.25
CA ASN A 980 14.45 25.68 -10.69
C ASN A 980 14.61 24.15 -10.82
N THR A 981 15.53 23.58 -10.04
CA THR A 981 15.72 22.13 -9.93
C THR A 981 15.29 21.64 -8.56
N VAL A 982 14.62 20.48 -8.54
CA VAL A 982 14.45 19.66 -7.34
C VAL A 982 15.25 18.37 -7.50
N ILE A 983 15.90 17.93 -6.41
CA ILE A 983 16.61 16.66 -6.34
C ILE A 983 15.90 15.78 -5.31
N PHE A 984 15.59 14.55 -5.70
CA PHE A 984 15.15 13.48 -4.81
C PHE A 984 16.22 12.40 -4.77
N VAL A 985 16.59 11.96 -3.56
CA VAL A 985 17.52 10.87 -3.34
C VAL A 985 16.82 9.82 -2.50
N ILE A 986 16.82 8.58 -2.97
CA ILE A 986 16.21 7.44 -2.27
C ILE A 986 17.13 6.22 -2.35
N GLU A 987 16.89 5.23 -1.50
CA GLU A 987 17.31 3.85 -1.74
C GLU A 987 16.23 3.10 -2.55
N ASP A 988 16.65 2.15 -3.39
CA ASP A 988 15.75 1.26 -4.15
C ASP A 988 15.00 0.28 -3.24
N ASP A 989 15.67 -0.23 -2.21
CA ASP A 989 15.11 -1.02 -1.14
C ASP A 989 16.04 -0.98 0.09
N PRO A 990 15.68 -1.57 1.23
CA PRO A 990 16.51 -1.65 2.43
C PRO A 990 17.13 -3.04 2.70
N LEU A 991 16.82 -4.04 1.87
CA LEU A 991 17.06 -5.46 2.05
C LEU A 991 16.63 -5.94 3.45
N SER A 992 17.29 -6.97 3.97
CA SER A 992 17.21 -7.39 5.38
C SER A 992 17.95 -6.45 6.34
N GLY A 993 18.08 -5.16 6.01
CA GLY A 993 18.59 -4.13 6.91
C GLY A 993 17.70 -3.97 8.16
N TRP A 994 18.28 -3.46 9.24
CA TRP A 994 17.59 -3.31 10.52
C TRP A 994 17.24 -1.85 10.81
N ASP A 995 16.04 -1.66 11.32
CA ASP A 995 15.52 -0.37 11.74
C ASP A 995 14.58 -0.61 12.91
N HIS A 996 14.58 0.30 13.89
CA HIS A 996 13.80 0.11 15.11
C HIS A 996 12.30 0.38 14.93
N VAL A 997 11.90 1.04 13.83
CA VAL A 997 10.49 1.33 13.51
C VAL A 997 9.95 0.32 12.52
N ASP A 998 10.63 0.18 11.39
CA ASP A 998 10.28 -0.73 10.31
C ASP A 998 11.46 -0.97 9.39
N GLY A 999 11.71 -2.20 8.96
CA GLY A 999 12.83 -2.54 8.08
C GLY A 999 12.65 -1.98 6.67
N HIS A 1000 11.46 -1.53 6.29
CA HIS A 1000 11.24 -0.71 5.09
C HIS A 1000 11.63 0.77 5.29
N ARG A 1001 11.78 1.21 6.55
CA ARG A 1001 12.49 2.42 7.04
C ARG A 1001 13.71 2.76 6.22
N SER A 1002 13.66 3.74 5.31
CA SER A 1002 14.83 4.12 4.51
C SER A 1002 15.11 5.62 4.49
N VAL A 1003 16.21 6.01 3.84
CA VAL A 1003 16.64 7.40 3.68
C VAL A 1003 15.96 8.01 2.46
N CYS A 1004 15.40 9.21 2.65
CA CYS A 1004 15.01 10.08 1.54
C CYS A 1004 15.54 11.49 1.79
N LEU A 1005 16.14 12.10 0.77
CA LEU A 1005 16.56 13.50 0.77
C LEU A 1005 15.80 14.27 -0.29
N VAL A 1006 15.28 15.45 0.08
CA VAL A 1006 14.65 16.40 -0.84
C VAL A 1006 15.47 17.68 -0.83
N ILE A 1007 15.96 18.12 -1.99
CA ILE A 1007 16.88 19.26 -2.08
C ILE A 1007 16.39 20.21 -3.17
N SER A 1008 16.11 21.46 -2.79
CA SER A 1008 15.79 22.54 -3.73
C SER A 1008 15.82 23.90 -3.02
N PRO A 1009 15.78 25.03 -3.75
CA PRO A 1009 15.57 26.33 -3.13
C PRO A 1009 14.26 26.44 -2.36
N TYR A 1010 13.23 25.66 -2.73
CA TYR A 1010 11.91 25.71 -2.11
C TYR A 1010 11.70 24.64 -1.03
N THR A 1011 12.72 23.82 -0.76
CA THR A 1011 12.66 22.86 0.34
C THR A 1011 12.83 23.59 1.66
N LYS A 1012 12.03 23.22 2.67
CA LYS A 1012 12.17 23.76 4.02
C LYS A 1012 13.56 23.46 4.59
N ARG A 1013 14.03 24.32 5.50
CA ARG A 1013 15.39 24.25 6.07
C ARG A 1013 15.35 23.88 7.54
N GLY A 1014 16.21 22.96 7.97
CA GLY A 1014 16.40 22.57 9.36
C GLY A 1014 15.14 22.00 10.04
N GLN A 1015 14.25 21.33 9.29
CA GLN A 1015 13.02 20.78 9.84
C GLN A 1015 12.98 19.25 9.77
N THR A 1016 12.51 18.61 10.83
CA THR A 1016 12.12 17.19 10.81
C THR A 1016 10.68 17.05 10.31
N ILE A 1017 10.49 16.24 9.29
CA ILE A 1017 9.19 15.92 8.69
C ILE A 1017 8.88 14.44 8.98
N SER A 1018 7.85 14.22 9.80
CA SER A 1018 7.41 12.88 10.23
C SER A 1018 6.14 12.41 9.52
N THR A 1019 5.74 13.10 8.46
CA THR A 1019 4.66 12.67 7.56
C THR A 1019 5.07 11.38 6.87
N PHE A 1020 4.16 10.41 6.75
CA PHE A 1020 4.42 9.15 6.08
C PHE A 1020 4.57 9.41 4.58
N TYR A 1021 5.77 9.14 4.06
CA TYR A 1021 6.08 9.13 2.64
C TYR A 1021 6.68 7.80 2.23
N ASN A 1022 6.65 7.50 0.93
CA ASN A 1022 7.24 6.30 0.36
C ASN A 1022 7.67 6.54 -1.09
N GLN A 1023 8.26 5.53 -1.74
CA GLN A 1023 8.74 5.61 -3.13
C GLN A 1023 7.66 6.11 -4.11
N THR A 1024 6.45 5.57 -4.02
CA THR A 1024 5.29 6.00 -4.83
C THR A 1024 4.88 7.45 -4.56
N GLY A 1025 5.03 7.96 -3.33
CA GLY A 1025 4.82 9.38 -3.02
C GLY A 1025 5.87 10.31 -3.63
N VAL A 1026 7.12 9.84 -3.77
CA VAL A 1026 8.18 10.55 -4.50
C VAL A 1026 7.85 10.61 -5.99
N LEU A 1027 7.47 9.47 -6.60
CA LEU A 1027 7.00 9.40 -7.99
C LEU A 1027 5.84 10.37 -8.24
N HIS A 1028 4.77 10.27 -7.46
CA HIS A 1028 3.61 11.15 -7.58
C HIS A 1028 3.97 12.63 -7.46
N THR A 1029 4.88 12.97 -6.55
CA THR A 1029 5.36 14.35 -6.40
C THR A 1029 6.12 14.81 -7.64
N MET A 1030 6.99 13.99 -8.22
CA MET A 1030 7.71 14.31 -9.46
C MET A 1030 6.76 14.48 -10.65
N GLU A 1031 5.74 13.64 -10.74
CA GLU A 1031 4.71 13.72 -11.79
C GLU A 1031 3.91 15.03 -11.70
N GLN A 1032 3.43 15.40 -10.51
CA GLN A 1032 2.76 16.70 -10.29
C GLN A 1032 3.68 17.88 -10.62
N ILE A 1033 4.96 17.81 -10.26
CA ILE A 1033 5.95 18.84 -10.58
C ILE A 1033 6.10 19.01 -12.10
N MET A 1034 6.14 17.90 -12.83
CA MET A 1034 6.25 17.89 -14.29
C MET A 1034 4.91 18.17 -15.00
N GLY A 1035 3.79 18.18 -14.25
CA GLY A 1035 2.45 18.39 -14.78
C GLY A 1035 1.91 17.20 -15.57
N ILE A 1036 2.40 15.98 -15.29
CA ILE A 1036 1.96 14.73 -15.92
C ILE A 1036 1.12 13.92 -14.94
N PRO A 1037 0.12 13.15 -15.41
CA PRO A 1037 -0.71 12.31 -14.54
C PRO A 1037 0.10 11.12 -13.96
N PRO A 1038 -0.30 10.58 -12.79
CA PRO A 1038 0.24 9.32 -12.28
C PRO A 1038 0.08 8.16 -13.25
N MET A 1039 1.01 7.19 -13.22
CA MET A 1039 1.03 6.04 -14.14
C MET A 1039 -0.03 5.00 -13.79
N ASN A 1040 -0.31 4.77 -12.51
CA ASN A 1040 -1.17 3.69 -12.03
C ASN A 1040 -1.85 4.01 -10.69
N GLN A 1041 -2.50 3.02 -10.06
CA GLN A 1041 -3.20 3.24 -8.79
C GLN A 1041 -2.25 3.54 -7.62
N MET A 1042 -1.03 3.00 -7.65
CA MET A 1042 -0.12 3.02 -6.49
C MET A 1042 0.64 4.34 -6.35
N ASP A 1043 1.13 4.92 -7.45
CA ASP A 1043 1.67 6.27 -7.42
C ASP A 1043 0.55 7.31 -7.21
N ALA A 1044 -0.62 7.16 -7.85
CA ALA A 1044 -1.76 8.05 -7.64
C ALA A 1044 -2.22 8.12 -6.17
N MET A 1045 -2.19 7.01 -5.42
CA MET A 1045 -2.50 7.04 -3.99
C MET A 1045 -1.35 7.61 -3.14
N GLY A 1046 -0.12 7.63 -3.68
CA GLY A 1046 1.08 8.09 -3.01
C GLY A 1046 0.90 9.49 -2.41
N PRO A 1047 1.27 9.73 -1.15
CA PRO A 1047 1.13 11.05 -0.54
C PRO A 1047 2.07 12.07 -1.20
N LEU A 1048 1.52 13.20 -1.65
CA LEU A 1048 2.30 14.32 -2.16
C LEU A 1048 3.15 14.95 -1.06
N MET A 1049 4.42 15.22 -1.35
CA MET A 1049 5.41 15.68 -0.37
C MET A 1049 5.29 17.15 0.04
N PHE A 1050 4.07 17.68 0.17
CA PHE A 1050 3.80 19.10 0.48
C PHE A 1050 4.55 19.59 1.73
N ASP A 1051 4.69 18.76 2.75
CA ASP A 1051 5.35 19.17 4.00
C ASP A 1051 6.83 19.45 3.84
N CYS A 1052 7.47 18.96 2.77
CA CYS A 1052 8.88 19.22 2.47
C CYS A 1052 9.12 20.62 1.88
N PHE A 1053 8.08 21.30 1.38
CA PHE A 1053 8.23 22.51 0.57
C PHE A 1053 7.63 23.78 1.21
N THR A 1054 8.14 24.93 0.79
CA THR A 1054 7.64 26.27 1.11
C THR A 1054 7.57 27.12 -0.16
N ASN A 1055 6.64 28.07 -0.22
CA ASN A 1055 6.54 29.00 -1.36
C ASN A 1055 7.59 30.13 -1.33
N VAL A 1056 8.42 30.21 -0.28
CA VAL A 1056 9.48 31.21 -0.13
C VAL A 1056 10.83 30.54 -0.40
N PRO A 1057 11.49 30.82 -1.53
CA PRO A 1057 12.75 30.16 -1.86
C PRO A 1057 13.93 30.68 -1.04
N ASP A 1058 14.84 29.77 -0.70
CA ASP A 1058 16.20 30.03 -0.21
C ASP A 1058 17.21 29.48 -1.23
N PHE A 1059 17.82 30.40 -2.00
CA PHE A 1059 18.79 30.08 -3.06
C PHE A 1059 20.18 29.72 -2.54
N THR A 1060 20.38 29.55 -1.24
CA THR A 1060 21.64 29.04 -0.69
C THR A 1060 21.87 27.61 -1.16
N GLY A 1061 22.89 27.45 -2.03
CA GLY A 1061 23.31 26.15 -2.54
C GLY A 1061 23.98 25.27 -1.48
N TYR A 1062 24.28 24.03 -1.85
CA TYR A 1062 25.04 23.10 -1.00
C TYR A 1062 26.54 23.18 -1.32
N THR A 1063 27.39 22.96 -0.32
CA THR A 1063 28.84 22.81 -0.52
C THR A 1063 29.26 21.43 -0.06
N ALA A 1064 29.87 20.65 -0.96
CA ALA A 1064 30.23 19.27 -0.67
C ALA A 1064 31.27 19.20 0.44
N LEU A 1065 31.06 18.27 1.37
CA LEU A 1065 32.02 17.95 2.42
C LEU A 1065 32.98 16.87 1.94
N SER A 1066 34.25 16.99 2.35
CA SER A 1066 35.25 15.96 2.10
C SER A 1066 34.91 14.66 2.82
N ASN A 1067 35.31 13.53 2.24
CA ASN A 1067 35.29 12.24 2.93
C ASN A 1067 36.28 12.23 4.11
N ASN A 1068 35.88 11.69 5.26
CA ASN A 1068 36.79 11.47 6.39
C ASN A 1068 37.45 10.08 6.36
N ILE A 1069 36.82 9.13 5.67
CA ILE A 1069 37.35 7.79 5.45
C ILE A 1069 38.12 7.77 4.12
N PRO A 1070 39.40 7.37 4.07
CA PRO A 1070 40.12 7.24 2.81
C PRO A 1070 39.45 6.21 1.89
N LEU A 1071 39.09 6.61 0.67
CA LEU A 1071 38.28 5.81 -0.24
C LEU A 1071 39.02 4.55 -0.72
N ASP A 1072 40.35 4.60 -0.76
CA ASP A 1072 41.24 3.50 -1.13
C ASP A 1072 41.61 2.59 0.04
N THR A 1073 40.86 2.65 1.15
CA THR A 1073 41.03 1.68 2.25
C THR A 1073 40.44 0.34 1.83
N MET A 1074 41.33 -0.59 1.44
CA MET A 1074 40.93 -1.89 0.88
C MET A 1074 40.81 -3.00 1.94
N ASN A 1075 39.89 -3.93 1.68
CA ASN A 1075 39.85 -5.21 2.38
C ASN A 1075 41.18 -5.97 2.20
N PRO A 1076 41.82 -6.43 3.30
CA PRO A 1076 43.09 -7.13 3.22
C PRO A 1076 42.95 -8.51 2.57
N GLY A 1077 44.01 -9.00 1.92
CA GLY A 1077 44.05 -10.35 1.36
C GLY A 1077 44.01 -11.43 2.45
N THR A 1078 43.39 -12.59 2.17
CA THR A 1078 43.15 -13.67 3.15
C THR A 1078 44.42 -14.31 3.76
N THR A 1079 45.58 -14.05 3.16
CA THR A 1079 46.91 -14.51 3.62
C THR A 1079 47.75 -13.39 4.25
N ALA A 1080 47.18 -12.20 4.44
CA ALA A 1080 47.89 -11.08 5.06
C ALA A 1080 48.33 -11.48 6.47
N ALA A 1081 49.64 -11.40 6.74
CA ALA A 1081 50.29 -11.87 7.97
C ALA A 1081 49.77 -11.21 9.27
N LYS A 1082 48.89 -10.22 9.17
CA LYS A 1082 48.34 -9.42 10.28
C LYS A 1082 46.85 -9.65 10.54
N MET A 1083 46.15 -10.48 9.75
CA MET A 1083 44.72 -10.73 10.01
C MET A 1083 44.53 -11.70 11.19
N THR A 1084 43.59 -11.35 12.05
CA THR A 1084 43.04 -12.22 13.10
C THR A 1084 42.34 -13.44 12.50
N ALA A 1085 42.01 -14.43 13.34
CA ALA A 1085 41.22 -15.59 12.89
C ALA A 1085 39.82 -15.17 12.42
N GLU A 1086 39.20 -14.23 13.13
CA GLU A 1086 37.87 -13.71 12.87
C GLU A 1086 37.79 -12.88 11.58
N GLU A 1087 38.74 -11.97 11.33
CA GLU A 1087 38.80 -11.24 10.05
C GLU A 1087 38.95 -12.21 8.87
N ARG A 1088 39.75 -13.28 9.02
CA ARG A 1088 39.89 -14.32 7.99
C ARG A 1088 38.60 -15.12 7.79
N TYR A 1089 37.82 -15.34 8.84
CA TYR A 1089 36.52 -16.00 8.76
C TYR A 1089 35.55 -15.18 7.90
N TRP A 1090 35.37 -13.90 8.23
CA TRP A 1090 34.44 -13.03 7.51
C TRP A 1090 34.86 -12.72 6.07
N ALA A 1091 36.17 -12.58 5.80
CA ALA A 1091 36.66 -12.46 4.42
C ALA A 1091 36.34 -13.71 3.59
N LYS A 1092 36.53 -14.91 4.14
CA LYS A 1092 36.17 -16.17 3.46
C LYS A 1092 34.67 -16.34 3.25
N LYS A 1093 33.83 -15.85 4.17
CA LYS A 1093 32.36 -15.83 4.00
C LYS A 1093 31.96 -14.86 2.89
N SER A 1094 32.56 -13.67 2.85
CA SER A 1094 32.31 -12.67 1.80
C SER A 1094 32.64 -13.22 0.40
N MET A 1095 33.75 -13.95 0.25
CA MET A 1095 34.14 -14.57 -1.03
C MET A 1095 33.18 -15.66 -1.54
N LYS A 1096 32.23 -16.12 -0.72
CA LYS A 1096 31.20 -17.08 -1.13
C LYS A 1096 29.91 -16.42 -1.58
N LEU A 1097 29.75 -15.12 -1.34
CA LEU A 1097 28.61 -14.34 -1.81
C LEU A 1097 28.82 -13.99 -3.29
N ASP A 1098 27.73 -13.97 -4.05
CA ASP A 1098 27.74 -13.55 -5.45
C ASP A 1098 27.37 -12.06 -5.53
N PHE A 1099 28.31 -11.23 -5.97
CA PHE A 1099 28.12 -9.79 -6.20
C PHE A 1099 28.15 -9.45 -7.70
N SER A 1100 28.03 -10.46 -8.59
CA SER A 1100 28.06 -10.26 -10.04
C SER A 1100 26.80 -9.60 -10.58
N LYS A 1101 25.70 -9.65 -9.81
CA LYS A 1101 24.41 -9.02 -10.07
C LYS A 1101 23.86 -8.44 -8.75
N PRO A 1102 22.99 -7.42 -8.81
CA PRO A 1102 22.24 -6.99 -7.63
C PRO A 1102 21.52 -8.17 -6.95
N ASP A 1103 21.45 -8.18 -5.62
CA ASP A 1103 20.78 -9.19 -4.78
C ASP A 1103 21.17 -10.66 -4.93
N ALA A 1104 22.22 -10.99 -5.69
CA ALA A 1104 22.66 -12.38 -5.80
C ALA A 1104 23.34 -12.89 -4.50
N ALA A 1105 23.72 -11.97 -3.60
CA ALA A 1105 24.27 -12.28 -2.31
C ALA A 1105 23.16 -12.62 -1.31
N ASP A 1106 23.36 -13.67 -0.50
CA ASP A 1106 22.51 -13.94 0.66
C ASP A 1106 22.52 -12.74 1.61
N ASP A 1107 21.38 -12.04 1.67
CA ASP A 1107 21.18 -10.78 2.36
C ASP A 1107 21.43 -10.89 3.87
N ASN A 1108 21.03 -12.00 4.48
CA ASN A 1108 21.24 -12.29 5.89
C ASN A 1108 22.73 -12.43 6.22
N THR A 1109 23.47 -13.21 5.43
CA THR A 1109 24.91 -13.37 5.58
C THR A 1109 25.62 -12.04 5.34
N LEU A 1110 25.20 -11.29 4.31
CA LEU A 1110 25.74 -9.97 4.01
C LEU A 1110 25.57 -9.02 5.20
N ASN A 1111 24.36 -8.89 5.74
CA ASN A 1111 24.04 -8.00 6.86
C ASN A 1111 24.84 -8.33 8.13
N ARG A 1112 25.08 -9.61 8.42
CA ARG A 1112 25.96 -10.03 9.53
C ARG A 1112 27.41 -9.62 9.30
N ILE A 1113 27.93 -9.78 8.08
CA ILE A 1113 29.28 -9.35 7.74
C ILE A 1113 29.40 -7.83 7.89
N LEU A 1114 28.43 -7.06 7.39
CA LEU A 1114 28.43 -5.59 7.48
C LEU A 1114 28.40 -5.11 8.93
N TRP A 1115 27.52 -5.71 9.76
CA TRP A 1115 27.47 -5.41 11.19
C TRP A 1115 28.83 -5.64 11.86
N HIS A 1116 29.42 -6.82 11.67
CA HIS A 1116 30.70 -7.14 12.28
C HIS A 1116 31.83 -6.24 11.74
N SER A 1117 31.84 -5.94 10.44
CA SER A 1117 32.85 -5.09 9.80
C SER A 1117 32.91 -3.70 10.44
N VAL A 1118 31.77 -3.17 10.88
CA VAL A 1118 31.65 -1.82 11.43
C VAL A 1118 31.64 -1.81 12.96
N LYS A 1119 30.89 -2.72 13.59
CA LYS A 1119 30.66 -2.76 15.05
C LYS A 1119 31.59 -3.74 15.77
N GLY A 1120 32.38 -4.54 15.06
CA GLY A 1120 33.23 -5.58 15.64
C GLY A 1120 32.40 -6.60 16.44
N ASN A 1121 32.77 -6.82 17.70
CA ASN A 1121 32.22 -7.90 18.54
C ASN A 1121 30.90 -7.50 19.24
N VAL A 1122 30.28 -6.38 18.87
CA VAL A 1122 28.95 -6.04 19.39
C VAL A 1122 27.95 -7.08 18.89
N ARG A 1123 27.07 -7.55 19.77
CA ARG A 1123 26.03 -8.54 19.43
C ARG A 1123 25.17 -8.05 18.26
N TYR A 1124 25.03 -8.91 17.25
CA TYR A 1124 24.11 -8.69 16.14
C TYR A 1124 22.63 -8.66 16.61
N PRO A 1125 21.83 -7.66 16.22
CA PRO A 1125 20.45 -7.48 16.68
C PRO A 1125 19.46 -8.43 15.98
N ARG A 1126 19.67 -9.74 16.14
CA ARG A 1126 18.91 -10.80 15.46
C ARG A 1126 17.39 -10.76 15.68
N GLU A 1127 16.92 -10.10 16.72
CA GLU A 1127 15.49 -9.91 17.04
C GLU A 1127 14.79 -8.89 16.13
N PHE A 1128 15.54 -8.02 15.43
CA PHE A 1128 15.02 -7.01 14.50
C PHE A 1128 15.34 -7.34 13.03
N ALA A 1129 16.22 -8.32 12.80
CA ALA A 1129 16.48 -8.87 11.47
C ALA A 1129 15.27 -9.69 10.99
N GLY A 1130 14.91 -9.55 9.72
CA GLY A 1130 13.86 -10.30 9.04
C GLY A 1130 13.99 -11.83 9.22
N ALA A 1131 12.92 -12.57 8.92
CA ALA A 1131 12.84 -13.98 9.29
C ALA A 1131 13.80 -14.87 8.48
N HIS A 1132 14.75 -15.50 9.17
CA HIS A 1132 15.01 -16.92 8.97
C HIS A 1132 14.72 -17.70 10.25
N GLY A 1133 13.95 -18.78 10.07
CA GLY A 1133 13.69 -19.75 11.10
C GLY A 1133 14.97 -20.44 11.56
N LYS A 1134 15.28 -20.29 12.86
CA LYS A 1134 15.81 -21.35 13.73
C LYS A 1134 15.62 -20.96 15.21
N GLY A 1135 14.69 -21.66 15.88
CA GLY A 1135 14.97 -22.26 17.19
C GLY A 1135 14.97 -21.43 18.48
N LEU A 1136 14.00 -20.55 18.74
CA LEU A 1136 13.99 -19.82 20.03
C LEU A 1136 13.18 -20.48 21.17
N LYS A 1137 12.22 -21.37 20.90
CA LYS A 1137 11.29 -21.83 21.95
C LYS A 1137 10.69 -23.22 21.80
N LYS A 1138 10.85 -23.90 20.66
CA LYS A 1138 10.25 -25.24 20.45
C LYS A 1138 10.85 -26.37 21.33
N LEU A 1139 11.79 -26.04 22.21
CA LEU A 1139 12.34 -26.92 23.25
C LEU A 1139 12.11 -26.39 24.69
N GLY A 1140 11.42 -25.26 24.89
CA GLY A 1140 11.03 -24.78 26.23
C GLY A 1140 12.13 -24.12 27.08
N LEU A 1141 13.05 -23.33 26.50
CA LEU A 1141 14.17 -22.72 27.24
C LEU A 1141 13.98 -21.21 27.50
N VAL A 1142 14.24 -20.78 28.75
CA VAL A 1142 14.16 -19.40 29.26
C VAL A 1142 15.55 -18.77 29.26
N ILE A 1143 15.65 -17.47 28.94
CA ILE A 1143 16.88 -16.68 29.03
C ILE A 1143 17.25 -16.48 30.51
N THR A 1144 18.32 -17.11 30.99
CA THR A 1144 18.99 -16.72 32.24
C THR A 1144 20.40 -16.21 31.97
N LYS A 1145 20.74 -15.12 32.66
CA LYS A 1145 21.84 -14.16 32.43
C LYS A 1145 23.28 -14.69 32.55
N THR A 1146 23.52 -16.00 32.50
CA THR A 1146 24.84 -16.56 32.78
C THR A 1146 25.10 -17.85 32.00
N SER A 1147 25.63 -17.74 30.78
CA SER A 1147 26.53 -18.74 30.22
C SER A 1147 27.27 -18.15 29.03
N LYS A 1148 28.59 -18.41 29.00
CA LYS A 1148 29.51 -18.02 27.94
C LYS A 1148 29.09 -18.61 26.60
N ASP A 1149 29.39 -17.85 25.56
CA ASP A 1149 29.33 -18.24 24.16
C ASP A 1149 29.95 -19.62 23.95
N ASP A 1150 29.24 -20.49 23.26
CA ASP A 1150 29.84 -21.57 22.50
C ASP A 1150 29.16 -21.62 21.12
N ASP A 1151 30.02 -21.46 20.13
CA ASP A 1151 29.81 -21.58 18.70
C ASP A 1151 29.26 -22.97 18.32
N ASP A 1152 28.31 -22.99 17.38
CA ASP A 1152 28.16 -24.05 16.37
C ASP A 1152 27.19 -23.53 15.28
N ASP A 1153 27.80 -22.92 14.26
CA ASP A 1153 27.21 -22.42 13.00
C ASP A 1153 26.93 -23.56 12.01
#